data_AF-A0A7X8UH70-F1
#
_entry.id   AF-A0A7X8UH70-F1
#
_cell.length_a   1.000
_cell.length_b   1.000
_cell.length_c   1.000
_cell.angle_alpha   90.00
_cell.angle_beta   90.00
_cell.angle_gamma   90.00
#
_symmetry.space_group_name_H-M   'P 1'
#
loop_
_entity.id
_entity.type
_entity.pdbx_description
1 polymer ?
#
loop_
_entity_poly.entity_id
_entity_poly.type
_entity_poly.pdbx_seq_one_letter_code
_entity_poly.pdbx_strand_id
1 'polypeptide(L)'
;MPFINCVVWIALLAGALEPAQPRPVWEKGDVSVRLRGEALEIRHARGARVEIASFAFNFVEPERVTVTGADGDALRLTLSFGSTDGFRADFPRELPLTVTCADGTLHFSARHDALRHVTIRIRDRGEHYFGLIEKLYPHNAPTPDLRGETVDVDVYAEGERDYAENYASACSAFFMTSGGYGSFFDTFGRGRYRLGVGGVTEIYHQADALDWYLFFGADGGEIHSKYFGVIGRPKRVPIWACGPVVWRDLNRSSAELLDDLGRFSELRIPLTACMIDRPYSDGGHEWSRMNFSEKFARPSEWTRTIRETFGMELLTWVAPMTFTDPDFPGLLPGPKNYMDLTHPGALAEFERRLAAEQYSVGVRGHKMDRADETFPLTAQWHEPVPESAARNRYVYLYAKTVHDFLTRAHGSDHFNYARAAIHRTQPFLSALWGGDSRSNWMGMAGNQANAMRAAFQGFPVWGNDTGGYLGEGRIPEELYLRWIRWSAYNGLFEVKLDGAGGSGEDRPPWKYSARLQEVFRRACEERMRLLPTIYSRANTSYRDGVLMQPLAYAWPEDPNTYGVWDEYLFGGALLVAPVFEPGTRRDIYLPRGGWYALGDPAKTIAGGRTITLEVPLEVIPVFVRQNSIYVTGDIFRGSSRRWRGELEDAGKLEIHAWAGVPGSGTRFTYVDYADGDREKRMELGHENGRVTFRSEPLEADASIALRCPGKPAAATLDGRAVPFEYDAASQIVRLPLGARRGVRLELVME
;
A
#
# COMPACT_ATOMS: atom_id res chain seq x y z
N MET A 1 78.37 7.26 17.96
CA MET A 1 77.15 7.97 18.42
C MET A 1 75.99 7.57 17.51
N PRO A 2 74.78 7.31 18.01
CA PRO A 2 74.44 6.08 18.71
C PRO A 2 73.25 5.32 18.09
N PHE A 3 73.24 4.01 18.36
CA PHE A 3 72.12 3.14 18.73
C PHE A 3 70.74 3.32 18.07
N ILE A 4 70.49 2.41 17.14
CA ILE A 4 69.18 1.90 16.72
C ILE A 4 68.59 1.12 17.91
N ASN A 5 67.41 1.52 18.39
CA ASN A 5 66.68 0.82 19.46
C ASN A 5 65.26 0.46 19.02
N CYS A 6 65.04 -0.86 19.00
CA CYS A 6 63.81 -1.61 19.18
C CYS A 6 62.62 -0.85 19.79
N VAL A 7 61.56 -0.59 19.02
CA VAL A 7 60.14 -0.75 19.42
C VAL A 7 59.29 -1.01 18.18
N VAL A 8 59.55 -2.13 17.50
CA VAL A 8 58.55 -2.85 16.71
C VAL A 8 58.45 -4.19 17.46
N TRP A 9 57.23 -4.70 17.69
CA TRP A 9 56.89 -5.88 18.51
C TRP A 9 56.28 -5.65 19.91
N ILE A 10 55.36 -4.69 20.09
CA ILE A 10 54.26 -4.81 21.08
C ILE A 10 52.99 -4.13 20.51
N ALA A 11 52.36 -4.75 19.52
CA ALA A 11 51.00 -4.36 19.07
C ALA A 11 50.22 -5.52 18.43
N LEU A 12 50.60 -6.77 18.72
CA LEU A 12 49.99 -7.97 18.11
C LEU A 12 49.46 -9.00 19.12
N LEU A 13 49.46 -8.70 20.43
CA LEU A 13 48.97 -9.62 21.47
C LEU A 13 48.16 -8.92 22.57
N ALA A 14 47.45 -7.86 22.22
CA ALA A 14 46.32 -7.38 23.01
C ALA A 14 45.04 -7.64 22.21
N GLY A 15 44.77 -8.91 21.94
CA GLY A 15 43.39 -9.35 21.76
C GLY A 15 42.70 -9.06 23.09
N ALA A 16 42.09 -7.89 23.21
CA ALA A 16 41.11 -7.64 24.24
C ALA A 16 40.06 -8.71 24.03
N LEU A 17 40.13 -9.76 24.85
CA LEU A 17 39.03 -10.69 25.04
C LEU A 17 37.86 -9.78 25.44
N GLU A 18 36.97 -9.50 24.48
CA GLU A 18 35.63 -9.04 24.83
C GLU A 18 35.17 -9.96 25.95
N PRO A 19 34.71 -9.43 27.11
CA PRO A 19 34.20 -10.28 28.17
C PRO A 19 33.19 -11.23 27.54
N ALA A 20 33.38 -12.54 27.77
CA ALA A 20 32.59 -13.60 27.14
C ALA A 20 31.12 -13.19 27.18
N GLN A 21 30.54 -12.89 26.01
CA GLN A 21 29.20 -12.33 25.98
C GLN A 21 28.26 -13.34 26.65
N PRO A 22 27.37 -12.91 27.56
CA PRO A 22 26.48 -13.82 28.27
C PRO A 22 25.69 -14.64 27.24
N ARG A 23 25.63 -15.95 27.47
CA ARG A 23 24.93 -16.88 26.58
C ARG A 23 23.46 -16.45 26.44
N PRO A 24 22.85 -16.61 25.25
CA PRO A 24 21.42 -16.38 25.08
C PRO A 24 20.62 -17.26 26.03
N VAL A 25 19.52 -16.68 26.54
CA VAL A 25 18.56 -17.41 27.37
C VAL A 25 17.59 -18.22 26.52
N TRP A 26 17.52 -17.91 25.22
CA TRP A 26 16.70 -18.63 24.24
C TRP A 26 17.19 -18.36 22.81
N GLU A 27 17.10 -19.37 21.94
CA GLU A 27 17.42 -19.31 20.51
C GLU A 27 16.41 -20.12 19.71
N LYS A 28 15.97 -19.59 18.56
CA LYS A 28 15.08 -20.26 17.62
C LYS A 28 15.33 -19.77 16.20
N GLY A 29 15.81 -20.66 15.35
CA GLY A 29 16.20 -20.33 13.97
C GLY A 29 17.29 -19.26 13.95
N ASP A 30 17.05 -18.18 13.22
CA ASP A 30 17.97 -17.04 13.09
C ASP A 30 17.88 -16.02 14.23
N VAL A 31 17.04 -16.27 15.25
CA VAL A 31 16.79 -15.34 16.35
C VAL A 31 17.40 -15.86 17.66
N SER A 32 18.07 -14.97 18.39
CA SER A 32 18.54 -15.22 19.76
C SER A 32 18.06 -14.10 20.70
N VAL A 33 17.73 -14.47 21.93
CA VAL A 33 17.27 -13.57 22.99
C VAL A 33 18.20 -13.69 24.19
N ARG A 34 18.63 -12.55 24.73
CA ARG A 34 19.44 -12.42 25.95
C ARG A 34 18.70 -11.56 26.97
N LEU A 35 18.82 -11.94 28.23
CA LEU A 35 18.34 -11.14 29.36
C LEU A 35 19.53 -10.45 30.03
N ARG A 36 19.45 -9.13 30.24
CA ARG A 36 20.48 -8.32 30.92
C ARG A 36 19.83 -7.42 31.98
N GLY A 37 19.81 -7.89 33.23
CA GLY A 37 18.97 -7.28 34.25
C GLY A 37 17.51 -7.48 33.86
N GLU A 38 16.78 -6.38 33.70
CA GLU A 38 15.37 -6.35 33.29
C GLU A 38 15.21 -6.19 31.76
N ALA A 39 16.30 -5.91 31.04
CA ALA A 39 16.29 -5.64 29.60
C ALA A 39 16.43 -6.92 28.76
N LEU A 40 15.73 -6.96 27.62
CA LEU A 40 15.86 -8.02 26.62
C LEU A 40 16.63 -7.51 25.40
N GLU A 41 17.68 -8.24 25.02
CA GLU A 41 18.41 -8.02 23.77
C GLU A 41 18.07 -9.13 22.79
N ILE A 42 17.51 -8.75 21.64
CA ILE A 42 17.14 -9.64 20.55
C ILE A 42 18.13 -9.42 19.41
N ARG A 43 18.65 -10.50 18.85
CA ARG A 43 19.52 -10.48 17.66
C ARG A 43 19.01 -11.42 16.60
N HIS A 44 19.01 -10.96 15.37
CA HIS A 44 18.76 -11.76 14.18
C HIS A 44 20.07 -12.05 13.45
N ALA A 45 20.20 -13.22 12.80
CA ALA A 45 21.41 -13.65 12.11
C ALA A 45 21.86 -12.68 10.99
N ARG A 46 20.92 -11.93 10.41
CA ARG A 46 21.20 -10.88 9.41
C ARG A 46 21.66 -9.54 10.00
N GLY A 47 21.90 -9.45 11.31
CA GLY A 47 22.46 -8.28 11.97
C GLY A 47 21.44 -7.35 12.63
N ALA A 48 20.14 -7.51 12.38
CA ALA A 48 19.11 -6.76 13.08
C ALA A 48 19.19 -6.98 14.59
N ARG A 49 19.04 -5.89 15.36
CA ARG A 49 19.24 -5.90 16.81
C ARG A 49 18.24 -5.00 17.50
N VAL A 50 17.44 -5.57 18.39
CA VAL A 50 16.44 -4.83 19.19
C VAL A 50 16.81 -4.93 20.66
N GLU A 51 16.94 -3.80 21.35
CA GLU A 51 17.23 -3.73 22.78
C GLU A 51 16.02 -3.16 23.52
N ILE A 52 15.16 -4.06 24.03
CA ILE A 52 14.03 -3.68 24.87
C ILE A 52 14.58 -3.30 26.24
N ALA A 53 14.57 -2.02 26.56
CA ALA A 53 15.01 -1.48 27.83
C ALA A 53 14.09 -1.90 28.98
N SER A 54 12.77 -1.76 28.78
CA SER A 54 11.76 -2.09 29.78
C SER A 54 10.39 -2.29 29.14
N PHE A 55 9.52 -2.97 29.88
CA PHE A 55 8.07 -2.93 29.71
C PHE A 55 7.46 -2.19 30.90
N ALA A 56 6.38 -1.44 30.68
CA ALA A 56 5.57 -0.88 31.75
C ALA A 56 4.10 -1.26 31.57
N PHE A 57 3.45 -1.60 32.67
CA PHE A 57 2.04 -2.00 32.72
C PHE A 57 1.33 -1.09 33.73
N ASN A 58 0.28 -0.38 33.29
CA ASN A 58 -0.33 0.72 34.07
C ASN A 58 0.72 1.70 34.62
N PHE A 59 1.71 2.03 33.78
CA PHE A 59 2.83 2.93 34.10
C PHE A 59 3.82 2.41 35.17
N VAL A 60 3.70 1.16 35.61
CA VAL A 60 4.64 0.52 36.53
C VAL A 60 5.59 -0.39 35.75
N GLU A 61 6.90 -0.20 35.95
CA GLU A 61 7.92 -1.11 35.41
C GLU A 61 8.20 -2.26 36.39
N PRO A 62 8.49 -3.49 35.91
CA PRO A 62 8.89 -4.57 36.78
C PRO A 62 10.26 -4.30 37.39
N GLU A 63 10.43 -4.62 38.67
CA GLU A 63 11.73 -4.55 39.36
C GLU A 63 12.61 -5.75 39.04
N ARG A 64 12.03 -6.81 38.47
CA ARG A 64 12.77 -8.02 38.10
C ARG A 64 12.08 -8.73 36.94
N VAL A 65 12.89 -9.23 36.01
CA VAL A 65 12.47 -10.15 34.96
C VAL A 65 13.22 -11.46 35.15
N THR A 66 12.49 -12.58 35.24
CA THR A 66 13.09 -13.91 35.49
C THR A 66 12.67 -14.88 34.40
N VAL A 67 13.62 -15.66 33.86
CA VAL A 67 13.31 -16.77 32.97
C VAL A 67 12.70 -17.92 33.78
N THR A 68 11.46 -18.27 33.49
CA THR A 68 10.74 -19.37 34.15
C THR A 68 10.68 -20.63 33.30
N GLY A 69 10.93 -20.53 32.00
CA GLY A 69 11.10 -21.67 31.11
C GLY A 69 11.53 -21.25 29.72
N ALA A 70 12.20 -22.14 29.00
CA ALA A 70 12.49 -22.00 27.58
C ALA A 70 12.41 -23.38 26.93
N ASP A 71 11.67 -23.47 25.85
CA ASP A 71 11.53 -24.67 25.03
C ASP A 71 11.76 -24.32 23.55
N GLY A 72 11.53 -25.30 22.67
CA GLY A 72 11.75 -25.12 21.24
C GLY A 72 10.90 -24.01 20.62
N ASP A 73 9.76 -23.65 21.19
CA ASP A 73 8.78 -22.76 20.56
C ASP A 73 8.51 -21.49 21.37
N ALA A 74 8.82 -21.50 22.67
CA ALA A 74 8.56 -20.39 23.57
C ALA A 74 9.66 -20.14 24.60
N LEU A 75 9.91 -18.85 24.86
CA LEU A 75 10.56 -18.33 26.05
C LEU A 75 9.48 -17.80 27.01
N ARG A 76 9.51 -18.26 28.26
CA ARG A 76 8.58 -17.87 29.33
C ARG A 76 9.33 -17.09 30.38
N LEU A 77 8.81 -15.92 30.69
CA LEU A 77 9.35 -14.95 31.63
C LEU A 77 8.28 -14.63 32.68
N THR A 78 8.72 -14.29 33.89
CA THR A 78 7.87 -13.65 34.90
C THR A 78 8.39 -12.25 35.16
N LEU A 79 7.50 -11.26 35.07
CA LEU A 79 7.74 -9.86 35.43
C LEU A 79 7.26 -9.64 36.86
N SER A 80 8.14 -9.26 37.78
CA SER A 80 7.79 -9.04 39.19
C SER A 80 7.76 -7.54 39.51
N PHE A 81 6.70 -7.10 40.19
CA PHE A 81 6.48 -5.70 40.56
C PHE A 81 6.57 -5.53 42.08
N GLY A 82 7.40 -4.59 42.56
CA GLY A 82 7.51 -4.27 43.98
C GLY A 82 6.48 -3.25 44.48
N SER A 83 5.76 -2.59 43.56
CA SER A 83 4.66 -1.67 43.84
C SER A 83 3.44 -1.99 42.97
N THR A 84 2.27 -1.50 43.36
CA THR A 84 1.06 -1.52 42.53
C THR A 84 0.99 -0.26 41.68
N ASP A 85 0.06 -0.21 40.72
CA ASP A 85 -0.21 1.00 39.94
C ASP A 85 -0.81 2.17 40.74
N GLY A 86 -1.12 1.96 42.03
CA GLY A 86 -1.70 2.97 42.92
C GLY A 86 -3.18 3.29 42.64
N PHE A 87 -3.78 2.70 41.61
CA PHE A 87 -5.16 2.96 41.20
C PHE A 87 -6.06 1.73 41.32
N ARG A 88 -5.51 0.54 41.09
CA ARG A 88 -6.23 -0.72 41.03
C ARG A 88 -5.77 -1.67 42.12
N ALA A 89 -6.72 -2.13 42.92
CA ALA A 89 -6.46 -3.10 43.98
C ALA A 89 -6.05 -4.49 43.44
N ASP A 90 -6.41 -4.80 42.20
CA ASP A 90 -6.15 -6.05 41.50
C ASP A 90 -4.88 -6.02 40.63
N PHE A 91 -4.03 -5.00 40.74
CA PHE A 91 -2.77 -4.99 39.98
C PHE A 91 -1.86 -6.16 40.40
N PRO A 92 -1.33 -6.97 39.44
CA PRO A 92 -0.62 -8.19 39.77
C PRO A 92 0.76 -7.90 40.37
N ARG A 93 1.18 -8.72 41.35
CA ARG A 93 2.58 -8.73 41.82
C ARG A 93 3.53 -9.42 40.84
N GLU A 94 3.01 -10.37 40.07
CA GLU A 94 3.73 -11.09 39.04
C GLU A 94 2.88 -11.19 37.78
N LEU A 95 3.47 -10.88 36.63
CA LEU A 95 2.83 -10.98 35.33
C LEU A 95 3.63 -11.92 34.43
N PRO A 96 3.03 -13.03 33.96
CA PRO A 96 3.65 -13.88 32.96
C PRO A 96 3.81 -13.15 31.62
N LEU A 97 4.99 -13.23 31.04
CA LEU A 97 5.31 -12.79 29.68
C LEU A 97 5.80 -13.99 28.87
N THR A 98 5.14 -14.26 27.75
CA THR A 98 5.55 -15.32 26.82
C THR A 98 6.07 -14.70 25.53
N VAL A 99 7.21 -15.19 25.05
CA VAL A 99 7.76 -14.85 23.74
C VAL A 99 7.77 -16.11 22.89
N THR A 100 7.05 -16.12 21.78
CA THR A 100 7.06 -17.22 20.80
C THR A 100 7.75 -16.80 19.52
N CYS A 101 8.21 -17.77 18.72
CA CYS A 101 8.80 -17.52 17.41
C CYS A 101 8.21 -18.48 16.37
N ALA A 102 7.52 -17.91 15.38
CA ALA A 102 6.96 -18.63 14.23
C ALA A 102 7.43 -17.95 12.94
N ASP A 103 8.01 -18.72 12.01
CA ASP A 103 8.55 -18.23 10.73
C ASP A 103 9.49 -17.00 10.87
N GLY A 104 10.28 -16.97 11.94
CA GLY A 104 11.19 -15.87 12.26
C GLY A 104 10.48 -14.57 12.67
N THR A 105 9.20 -14.64 13.04
CA THR A 105 8.43 -13.57 13.69
C THR A 105 8.40 -13.82 15.18
N LEU A 106 8.78 -12.83 15.98
CA LEU A 106 8.61 -12.89 17.43
C LEU A 106 7.25 -12.35 17.83
N HIS A 107 6.58 -13.01 18.76
CA HIS A 107 5.34 -12.55 19.38
C HIS A 107 5.49 -12.52 20.90
N PHE A 108 5.24 -11.35 21.49
CA PHE A 108 5.27 -11.08 22.92
C PHE A 108 3.84 -10.97 23.43
N SER A 109 3.49 -11.79 24.43
CA SER A 109 2.16 -11.78 25.02
C SER A 109 2.19 -11.74 26.55
N ALA A 110 1.44 -10.81 27.13
CA ALA A 110 1.17 -10.73 28.56
C ALA A 110 -0.25 -10.18 28.77
N ARG A 111 -1.03 -10.81 29.66
CA ARG A 111 -2.45 -10.48 29.89
C ARG A 111 -2.79 -10.53 31.37
N HIS A 112 -3.60 -9.57 31.82
CA HIS A 112 -4.19 -9.57 33.17
C HIS A 112 -5.39 -8.60 33.18
N ASP A 113 -6.48 -8.95 33.88
CA ASP A 113 -7.75 -8.19 33.86
C ASP A 113 -7.63 -6.74 34.35
N ALA A 114 -6.58 -6.44 35.11
CA ALA A 114 -6.27 -5.11 35.63
C ALA A 114 -5.55 -4.18 34.61
N LEU A 115 -4.98 -4.71 33.53
CA LEU A 115 -4.17 -3.91 32.61
C LEU A 115 -5.05 -2.95 31.80
N ARG A 116 -4.61 -1.71 31.65
CA ARG A 116 -5.27 -0.68 30.82
C ARG A 116 -4.28 0.13 29.98
N HIS A 117 -3.00 0.07 30.33
CA HIS A 117 -1.92 0.76 29.65
C HIS A 117 -0.71 -0.14 29.52
N VAL A 118 -0.12 -0.18 28.33
CA VAL A 118 1.11 -0.92 28.06
C VAL A 118 2.10 0.01 27.37
N THR A 119 3.33 0.04 27.89
CA THR A 119 4.44 0.77 27.29
C THR A 119 5.61 -0.18 27.04
N ILE A 120 6.22 -0.07 25.87
CA ILE A 120 7.46 -0.76 25.49
C ILE A 120 8.51 0.32 25.25
N ARG A 121 9.67 0.18 25.89
CA ARG A 121 10.80 1.10 25.69
C ARG A 121 11.93 0.34 25.01
N ILE A 122 12.36 0.82 23.85
CA ILE A 122 13.45 0.26 23.06
C ILE A 122 14.60 1.27 23.08
N ARG A 123 15.82 0.84 23.38
CA ARG A 123 16.99 1.74 23.32
C ARG A 123 17.24 2.16 21.89
N ASP A 124 17.40 3.46 21.67
CA ASP A 124 17.70 3.98 20.35
C ASP A 124 19.10 3.53 19.88
N ARG A 125 19.17 3.06 18.64
CA ARG A 125 20.41 2.65 17.98
C ARG A 125 20.75 3.49 16.75
N GLY A 126 20.08 4.63 16.58
CA GLY A 126 20.22 5.48 15.39
C GLY A 126 19.37 5.04 14.21
N GLU A 127 18.31 4.28 14.47
CA GLU A 127 17.43 3.73 13.43
C GLU A 127 16.47 4.80 12.90
N HIS A 128 16.07 4.66 11.64
CA HIS A 128 15.00 5.43 11.00
C HIS A 128 13.71 4.63 11.02
N TYR A 129 12.56 5.31 10.99
CA TYR A 129 11.26 4.72 11.27
C TYR A 129 10.25 5.11 10.19
N PHE A 130 9.53 4.12 9.64
CA PHE A 130 8.61 4.33 8.52
C PHE A 130 7.27 3.62 8.77
N GLY A 131 6.15 4.29 8.50
CA GLY A 131 4.80 3.75 8.72
C GLY A 131 4.00 4.58 9.72
N LEU A 132 3.26 3.92 10.62
CA LEU A 132 2.33 4.50 11.61
C LEU A 132 1.15 5.30 11.06
N ILE A 133 1.38 6.31 10.23
CA ILE A 133 0.37 7.27 9.81
C ILE A 133 0.57 7.68 8.37
N GLU A 134 -0.52 7.71 7.60
CA GLU A 134 -0.53 8.16 6.20
C GLU A 134 -0.38 9.69 6.11
N LYS A 135 -1.10 10.40 6.98
CA LYS A 135 -1.08 11.86 7.09
C LYS A 135 0.35 12.38 7.29
N LEU A 136 0.63 13.57 6.77
CA LEU A 136 1.86 14.34 7.00
C LEU A 136 1.91 14.96 8.41
N TYR A 137 1.74 14.14 9.45
CA TYR A 137 1.86 14.53 10.84
C TYR A 137 3.14 13.94 11.46
N PRO A 138 3.75 14.64 12.43
CA PRO A 138 3.53 16.06 12.76
C PRO A 138 4.20 16.99 11.72
N HIS A 139 3.76 18.24 11.63
CA HIS A 139 4.44 19.33 10.89
C HIS A 139 4.31 19.42 9.36
N ASN A 140 3.46 18.62 8.70
CA ASN A 140 3.27 18.67 7.23
C ASN A 140 4.54 18.37 6.41
N ALA A 141 5.48 17.61 6.97
CA ALA A 141 6.71 17.24 6.28
C ALA A 141 6.45 16.09 5.28
N PRO A 142 6.89 16.19 4.02
CA PRO A 142 6.61 15.18 3.01
C PRO A 142 7.47 13.91 3.18
N THR A 143 8.49 13.93 4.05
CA THR A 143 9.36 12.77 4.31
C THR A 143 8.57 11.59 4.89
N PRO A 144 8.88 10.34 4.48
CA PRO A 144 8.33 9.15 5.14
C PRO A 144 9.08 8.79 6.44
N ASP A 145 10.28 9.33 6.68
CA ASP A 145 11.04 9.09 7.90
C ASP A 145 10.46 9.86 9.10
N LEU A 146 10.14 9.11 10.15
CA LEU A 146 9.55 9.62 11.39
C LEU A 146 10.55 9.67 12.56
N ARG A 147 11.84 9.47 12.31
CA ARG A 147 12.85 9.59 13.36
C ARG A 147 12.81 10.97 14.01
N GLY A 148 12.80 11.00 15.35
CA GLY A 148 12.72 12.21 16.16
C GLY A 148 11.29 12.67 16.44
N GLU A 149 10.28 12.04 15.84
CA GLU A 149 8.89 12.47 15.96
C GLU A 149 8.13 11.80 17.10
N THR A 150 7.02 12.45 17.48
CA THR A 150 5.98 11.84 18.32
C THR A 150 4.70 11.71 17.50
N VAL A 151 4.21 10.49 17.34
CA VAL A 151 3.04 10.16 16.50
C VAL A 151 1.95 9.51 17.35
N ASP A 152 0.73 10.03 17.25
CA ASP A 152 -0.45 9.42 17.85
C ASP A 152 -1.10 8.46 16.83
N VAL A 153 -1.46 7.26 17.28
CA VAL A 153 -2.14 6.23 16.48
C VAL A 153 -3.59 6.15 16.93
N ASP A 154 -4.42 6.96 16.29
CA ASP A 154 -5.86 7.07 16.50
C ASP A 154 -6.48 7.71 15.25
N VAL A 155 -7.39 7.02 14.56
CA VAL A 155 -7.94 7.50 13.28
C VAL A 155 -8.85 8.70 13.53
N TYR A 156 -8.41 9.94 13.28
CA TYR A 156 -9.22 11.13 13.58
C TYR A 156 -8.99 12.27 12.60
N ALA A 157 -10.05 12.75 11.94
CA ALA A 157 -9.94 13.80 10.93
C ALA A 157 -10.11 15.24 11.44
N GLU A 158 -10.75 15.46 12.61
CA GLU A 158 -11.33 16.78 12.91
C GLU A 158 -10.49 17.74 13.75
N GLY A 159 -9.57 17.24 14.58
CA GLY A 159 -8.65 18.07 15.36
C GLY A 159 -7.47 18.60 14.56
N GLU A 160 -7.47 18.32 13.26
CA GLU A 160 -6.28 18.39 12.41
C GLU A 160 -6.54 19.16 11.11
N ARG A 161 -7.65 19.92 11.04
CA ARG A 161 -7.98 20.86 9.95
C ARG A 161 -6.89 21.92 9.69
N ASP A 162 -5.90 22.02 10.57
CA ASP A 162 -4.71 22.87 10.43
C ASP A 162 -3.69 22.35 9.40
N TYR A 163 -3.80 21.10 8.95
CA TYR A 163 -2.97 20.53 7.90
C TYR A 163 -3.69 20.68 6.55
N ALA A 164 -3.46 21.82 5.90
CA ALA A 164 -4.36 22.40 4.91
C ALA A 164 -4.46 21.68 3.55
N GLU A 165 -3.68 20.64 3.27
CA GLU A 165 -3.45 20.18 1.89
C GLU A 165 -4.15 18.85 1.50
N ASN A 166 -4.61 18.02 2.46
CA ASN A 166 -5.47 16.84 2.22
C ASN A 166 -6.12 16.29 3.51
N TYR A 167 -6.98 15.27 3.37
CA TYR A 167 -7.77 14.63 4.45
C TYR A 167 -7.42 13.13 4.63
N ALA A 168 -6.21 12.73 4.27
CA ALA A 168 -5.73 11.35 4.48
C ALA A 168 -5.83 10.95 5.96
N SER A 169 -6.41 9.77 6.26
CA SER A 169 -6.71 9.36 7.64
C SER A 169 -6.42 7.89 7.96
N ALA A 170 -5.63 7.20 7.14
CA ALA A 170 -5.16 5.87 7.50
C ALA A 170 -4.05 5.92 8.57
N CYS A 171 -4.21 5.13 9.64
CA CYS A 171 -3.14 4.89 10.62
C CYS A 171 -2.95 3.39 10.87
N SER A 172 -1.86 3.01 11.53
CA SER A 172 -1.53 1.63 11.83
C SER A 172 -0.62 1.59 13.05
N ALA A 173 -0.77 0.60 13.93
CA ALA A 173 0.17 0.37 15.04
C ALA A 173 1.42 -0.39 14.55
N PHE A 174 1.76 -0.22 13.28
CA PHE A 174 2.84 -0.89 12.56
C PHE A 174 3.84 0.13 12.02
N PHE A 175 5.13 -0.16 12.22
CA PHE A 175 6.22 0.55 11.55
C PHE A 175 7.36 -0.39 11.18
N MET A 176 8.16 0.02 10.19
CA MET A 176 9.43 -0.60 9.80
C MET A 176 10.60 0.26 10.23
N THR A 177 11.78 -0.34 10.36
CA THR A 177 13.01 0.37 10.67
C THR A 177 14.09 0.13 9.63
N SER A 178 15.02 1.09 9.50
CA SER A 178 16.29 0.88 8.79
C SER A 178 17.19 -0.18 9.43
N GLY A 179 16.82 -0.69 10.62
CA GLY A 179 17.50 -1.79 11.31
C GLY A 179 17.11 -3.18 10.80
N GLY A 180 16.24 -3.29 9.80
CA GLY A 180 15.86 -4.57 9.18
C GLY A 180 14.76 -5.32 9.93
N TYR A 181 13.88 -4.60 10.63
CA TYR A 181 12.70 -5.19 11.26
C TYR A 181 11.47 -4.28 11.22
N GLY A 182 10.29 -4.89 11.30
CA GLY A 182 9.01 -4.24 11.57
C GLY A 182 8.50 -4.54 12.98
N SER A 183 7.71 -3.63 13.53
CA SER A 183 7.07 -3.74 14.85
C SER A 183 5.58 -3.52 14.71
N PHE A 184 4.75 -4.39 15.31
CA PHE A 184 3.29 -4.26 15.34
C PHE A 184 2.73 -4.46 16.74
N PHE A 185 1.98 -3.49 17.26
CA PHE A 185 1.16 -3.69 18.46
C PHE A 185 -0.27 -3.99 18.05
N ASP A 186 -0.74 -5.20 18.33
CA ASP A 186 -2.06 -5.67 17.91
C ASP A 186 -3.17 -5.22 18.86
N THR A 187 -3.59 -3.96 18.71
CA THR A 187 -4.66 -3.38 19.51
C THR A 187 -5.35 -2.24 18.78
N PHE A 188 -6.67 -2.14 18.94
CA PHE A 188 -7.41 -0.94 18.53
C PHE A 188 -7.31 0.20 19.53
N GLY A 189 -6.75 -0.02 20.73
CA GLY A 189 -6.55 1.02 21.72
C GLY A 189 -5.68 2.16 21.19
N ARG A 190 -5.99 3.41 21.54
CA ARG A 190 -5.19 4.60 21.20
C ARG A 190 -3.72 4.41 21.54
N GLY A 191 -2.85 4.78 20.61
CA GLY A 191 -1.41 4.68 20.78
C GLY A 191 -0.68 6.02 20.71
N ARG A 192 0.53 6.06 21.28
CA ARG A 192 1.50 7.15 21.11
C ARG A 192 2.89 6.55 20.96
N TYR A 193 3.60 7.01 19.93
CA TYR A 193 4.92 6.54 19.55
C TYR A 193 5.90 7.69 19.62
N ARG A 194 6.98 7.55 20.39
CA ARG A 194 8.10 8.52 20.42
C ARG A 194 9.30 7.82 19.81
N LEU A 195 9.78 8.28 18.66
CA LEU A 195 10.71 7.51 17.81
C LEU A 195 12.13 8.05 17.93
N GLY A 196 13.01 7.37 18.67
CA GLY A 196 14.39 7.79 18.89
C GLY A 196 14.53 9.10 19.69
N VAL A 197 13.51 9.48 20.47
CA VAL A 197 13.50 10.74 21.22
C VAL A 197 14.16 10.55 22.58
N GLY A 198 15.23 11.32 22.85
CA GLY A 198 15.95 11.22 24.13
C GLY A 198 16.71 9.90 24.31
N GLY A 199 17.11 9.26 23.20
CA GLY A 199 17.84 7.99 23.21
C GLY A 199 16.96 6.75 23.40
N VAL A 200 15.64 6.89 23.31
CA VAL A 200 14.67 5.81 23.48
C VAL A 200 13.57 5.92 22.42
N THR A 201 13.13 4.77 21.92
CA THR A 201 11.87 4.61 21.21
C THR A 201 10.81 4.07 22.16
N GLU A 202 9.74 4.82 22.35
CA GLU A 202 8.62 4.44 23.23
C GLU A 202 7.40 4.09 22.39
N ILE A 203 6.84 2.91 22.63
CA ILE A 203 5.57 2.44 22.06
C ILE A 203 4.58 2.35 23.21
N TYR A 204 3.57 3.20 23.22
CA TYR A 204 2.53 3.21 24.25
C TYR A 204 1.16 2.97 23.63
N HIS A 205 0.33 2.15 24.28
CA HIS A 205 -1.08 2.01 23.97
C HIS A 205 -1.96 1.92 25.23
N GLN A 206 -3.18 2.45 25.12
CA GLN A 206 -4.27 2.16 26.06
C GLN A 206 -4.87 0.77 25.76
N ALA A 207 -4.16 -0.27 26.18
CA ALA A 207 -4.49 -1.67 25.92
C ALA A 207 -4.57 -2.49 27.22
N ASP A 208 -5.41 -3.52 27.22
CA ASP A 208 -5.61 -4.47 28.32
C ASP A 208 -4.69 -5.70 28.25
N ALA A 209 -3.81 -5.73 27.27
CA ALA A 209 -2.85 -6.78 27.03
C ALA A 209 -1.63 -6.24 26.28
N LEU A 210 -0.48 -6.86 26.50
CA LEU A 210 0.61 -6.84 25.54
C LEU A 210 0.32 -7.91 24.48
N ASP A 211 0.20 -7.48 23.23
CA ASP A 211 0.10 -8.33 22.05
C ASP A 211 0.96 -7.69 20.96
N TRP A 212 2.26 -8.01 20.97
CA TRP A 212 3.26 -7.26 20.22
C TRP A 212 4.15 -8.17 19.39
N TYR A 213 4.44 -7.76 18.16
CA TYR A 213 5.16 -8.56 17.18
C TYR A 213 6.39 -7.83 16.67
N LEU A 214 7.45 -8.60 16.41
CA LEU A 214 8.63 -8.17 15.65
C LEU A 214 8.81 -9.06 14.42
N PHE A 215 8.96 -8.43 13.26
CA PHE A 215 9.14 -9.10 11.97
C PHE A 215 10.50 -8.75 11.39
N PHE A 216 11.40 -9.72 11.24
CA PHE A 216 12.71 -9.47 10.62
C PHE A 216 12.66 -9.71 9.11
N GLY A 217 13.31 -8.88 8.31
CA GLY A 217 13.36 -9.04 6.85
C GLY A 217 14.48 -8.24 6.20
N ALA A 218 14.87 -8.63 4.98
CA ALA A 218 15.88 -7.90 4.18
C ALA A 218 15.31 -6.60 3.58
N ASP A 219 14.01 -6.58 3.28
CA ASP A 219 13.30 -5.45 2.72
C ASP A 219 11.87 -5.41 3.27
N GLY A 220 11.12 -4.37 2.90
CA GLY A 220 9.74 -4.20 3.33
C GLY A 220 8.80 -5.29 2.79
N GLY A 221 9.12 -5.95 1.67
CA GLY A 221 8.32 -7.04 1.11
C GLY A 221 8.36 -8.29 1.99
N GLU A 222 9.55 -8.68 2.45
CA GLU A 222 9.71 -9.77 3.43
C GLU A 222 9.03 -9.45 4.76
N ILE A 223 9.19 -8.22 5.26
CA ILE A 223 8.55 -7.78 6.52
C ILE A 223 7.03 -7.82 6.38
N HIS A 224 6.48 -7.27 5.28
CA HIS A 224 5.04 -7.29 5.02
C HIS A 224 4.49 -8.71 4.87
N SER A 225 5.21 -9.61 4.21
CA SER A 225 4.75 -10.99 4.08
C SER A 225 4.50 -11.65 5.44
N LYS A 226 5.37 -11.39 6.42
CA LYS A 226 5.20 -11.87 7.79
C LYS A 226 4.08 -11.12 8.52
N TYR A 227 3.99 -9.81 8.36
CA TYR A 227 2.91 -8.99 8.93
C TYR A 227 1.52 -9.45 8.44
N PHE A 228 1.35 -9.74 7.15
CA PHE A 228 0.11 -10.28 6.59
C PHE A 228 -0.21 -11.69 7.07
N GLY A 229 0.80 -12.46 7.51
CA GLY A 229 0.59 -13.71 8.24
C GLY A 229 -0.15 -13.54 9.58
N VAL A 230 -0.07 -12.34 10.18
CA VAL A 230 -0.72 -12.01 11.46
C VAL A 230 -2.04 -11.27 11.27
N ILE A 231 -2.07 -10.26 10.39
CA ILE A 231 -3.27 -9.42 10.21
C ILE A 231 -4.26 -9.95 9.17
N GLY A 232 -3.85 -10.95 8.38
CA GLY A 232 -4.61 -11.47 7.25
C GLY A 232 -4.13 -10.90 5.92
N ARG A 233 -4.37 -11.67 4.84
CA ARG A 233 -3.98 -11.27 3.48
C ARG A 233 -4.81 -10.07 3.01
N PRO A 234 -4.21 -9.10 2.28
CA PRO A 234 -4.97 -8.02 1.68
C PRO A 234 -6.08 -8.51 0.75
N LYS A 235 -7.15 -7.73 0.67
CA LYS A 235 -8.32 -8.00 -0.18
C LYS A 235 -7.91 -8.03 -1.65
N ARG A 236 -8.48 -8.97 -2.41
CA ARG A 236 -8.36 -9.03 -3.87
C ARG A 236 -8.89 -7.74 -4.52
N VAL A 237 -8.23 -7.30 -5.58
CA VAL A 237 -8.64 -6.19 -6.46
C VAL A 237 -9.08 -6.78 -7.79
N PRO A 238 -10.32 -6.56 -8.25
CA PRO A 238 -10.77 -7.05 -9.55
C PRO A 238 -10.14 -6.25 -10.70
N ILE A 239 -9.96 -6.88 -11.86
CA ILE A 239 -9.21 -6.26 -12.98
C ILE A 239 -9.84 -4.94 -13.48
N TRP A 240 -11.17 -4.83 -13.42
CA TRP A 240 -11.88 -3.62 -13.82
C TRP A 240 -11.61 -2.45 -12.87
N ALA A 241 -11.23 -2.69 -11.61
CA ALA A 241 -10.83 -1.65 -10.67
C ALA A 241 -9.36 -1.24 -10.83
N CYS A 242 -8.57 -2.01 -11.58
CA CYS A 242 -7.20 -1.66 -11.91
C CYS A 242 -7.10 -0.67 -13.07
N GLY A 243 -8.16 -0.39 -13.84
CA GLY A 243 -8.12 0.61 -14.91
C GLY A 243 -8.49 2.02 -14.44
N PRO A 244 -8.62 2.99 -15.38
CA PRO A 244 -9.06 4.34 -15.06
C PRO A 244 -10.54 4.39 -14.64
N VAL A 245 -10.81 5.11 -13.55
CA VAL A 245 -12.15 5.34 -12.99
C VAL A 245 -12.50 6.83 -13.11
N VAL A 246 -13.73 7.16 -13.48
CA VAL A 246 -14.22 8.55 -13.51
C VAL A 246 -15.39 8.75 -12.56
N TRP A 247 -15.49 9.95 -11.99
CA TRP A 247 -16.54 10.26 -11.05
C TRP A 247 -16.81 11.77 -10.93
N ARG A 248 -17.93 12.12 -10.27
CA ARG A 248 -18.26 13.49 -9.86
C ARG A 248 -18.72 13.48 -8.42
N ASP A 249 -18.41 14.56 -7.71
CA ASP A 249 -18.99 14.82 -6.40
C ASP A 249 -20.50 15.08 -6.53
N LEU A 250 -20.90 15.86 -7.53
CA LEU A 250 -22.31 16.16 -7.78
C LEU A 250 -22.72 15.76 -9.21
N ASN A 251 -23.14 14.51 -9.39
CA ASN A 251 -23.89 14.12 -10.58
C ASN A 251 -25.31 14.69 -10.53
N ARG A 252 -25.75 15.38 -11.59
CA ARG A 252 -27.09 15.98 -11.66
C ARG A 252 -28.18 14.95 -12.00
N SER A 253 -27.82 13.90 -12.75
CA SER A 253 -28.72 12.83 -13.16
C SER A 253 -27.97 11.63 -13.74
N SER A 254 -28.66 10.51 -13.94
CA SER A 254 -28.12 9.38 -14.71
C SER A 254 -27.84 9.73 -16.18
N ALA A 255 -28.59 10.67 -16.77
CA ALA A 255 -28.37 11.10 -18.15
C ALA A 255 -27.04 11.85 -18.33
N GLU A 256 -26.67 12.70 -17.36
CA GLU A 256 -25.38 13.39 -17.36
C GLU A 256 -24.21 12.41 -17.25
N LEU A 257 -24.35 11.40 -16.37
CA LEU A 257 -23.36 10.33 -16.25
C LEU A 257 -23.16 9.62 -17.60
N LEU A 258 -24.24 9.23 -18.28
CA LEU A 258 -24.15 8.56 -19.58
C LEU A 258 -23.58 9.47 -20.69
N ASP A 259 -23.86 10.78 -20.67
CA ASP A 259 -23.25 11.76 -21.59
C ASP A 259 -21.74 11.85 -21.39
N ASP A 260 -21.28 11.95 -20.14
CA ASP A 260 -19.85 11.96 -19.83
C ASP A 260 -19.15 10.71 -20.38
N LEU A 261 -19.70 9.51 -20.13
CA LEU A 261 -19.16 8.25 -20.63
C LEU A 261 -19.17 8.18 -22.18
N GLY A 262 -20.20 8.75 -22.81
CA GLY A 262 -20.29 8.93 -24.25
C GLY A 262 -19.13 9.76 -24.79
N ARG A 263 -18.88 10.94 -24.20
CA ARG A 263 -17.78 11.84 -24.59
C ARG A 263 -16.41 11.23 -24.39
N PHE A 264 -16.18 10.49 -23.30
CA PHE A 264 -14.93 9.72 -23.13
C PHE A 264 -14.73 8.72 -24.27
N SER A 265 -15.80 8.08 -24.73
CA SER A 265 -15.75 7.15 -25.86
C SER A 265 -15.47 7.85 -27.20
N GLU A 266 -16.06 9.03 -27.43
CA GLU A 266 -15.80 9.86 -28.61
C GLU A 266 -14.34 10.32 -28.68
N LEU A 267 -13.77 10.68 -27.53
CA LEU A 267 -12.35 11.03 -27.36
C LEU A 267 -11.42 9.80 -27.34
N ARG A 268 -11.97 8.58 -27.38
CA ARG A 268 -11.24 7.30 -27.30
C ARG A 268 -10.35 7.19 -26.06
N ILE A 269 -10.81 7.72 -24.94
CA ILE A 269 -10.14 7.62 -23.65
C ILE A 269 -10.68 6.39 -22.92
N PRO A 270 -9.85 5.36 -22.67
CA PRO A 270 -10.32 4.11 -22.07
C PRO A 270 -10.62 4.28 -20.58
N LEU A 271 -11.75 3.72 -20.15
CA LEU A 271 -12.23 3.66 -18.78
C LEU A 271 -12.69 2.24 -18.45
N THR A 272 -12.63 1.85 -17.18
CA THR A 272 -13.04 0.51 -16.73
C THR A 272 -14.13 0.51 -15.67
N ALA A 273 -14.28 1.63 -14.96
CA ALA A 273 -15.38 1.83 -14.03
C ALA A 273 -15.75 3.32 -13.90
N CYS A 274 -16.91 3.58 -13.33
CA CYS A 274 -17.32 4.92 -12.90
C CYS A 274 -17.88 4.87 -11.49
N MET A 275 -17.85 6.00 -10.79
CA MET A 275 -18.39 6.14 -9.45
C MET A 275 -19.35 7.34 -9.38
N ILE A 276 -20.43 7.20 -8.62
CA ILE A 276 -21.38 8.28 -8.34
C ILE A 276 -21.29 8.65 -6.86
N ASP A 277 -21.02 9.92 -6.56
CA ASP A 277 -21.04 10.44 -5.19
C ASP A 277 -22.41 11.01 -4.86
N ARG A 278 -22.66 11.34 -3.59
CA ARG A 278 -23.88 12.04 -3.18
C ARG A 278 -23.91 13.45 -3.78
N PRO A 279 -25.03 13.89 -4.37
CA PRO A 279 -26.37 13.36 -4.17
C PRO A 279 -26.84 12.42 -5.29
N TYR A 280 -27.17 11.19 -4.90
CA TYR A 280 -27.87 10.26 -5.78
C TYR A 280 -29.10 9.61 -5.13
N SER A 281 -29.20 9.63 -3.80
CA SER A 281 -30.24 8.99 -3.01
C SER A 281 -31.18 10.02 -2.38
N ASP A 282 -32.33 9.56 -1.92
CA ASP A 282 -33.24 10.33 -1.08
C ASP A 282 -32.78 10.34 0.40
N GLY A 283 -33.42 11.20 1.20
CA GLY A 283 -33.23 11.26 2.65
C GLY A 283 -32.17 12.25 3.13
N GLY A 284 -31.71 12.05 4.37
CA GLY A 284 -30.70 12.90 5.00
C GLY A 284 -29.40 12.89 4.19
N HIS A 285 -28.83 14.09 3.98
CA HIS A 285 -27.62 14.29 3.16
C HIS A 285 -27.69 13.70 1.74
N GLU A 286 -28.90 13.47 1.20
CA GLU A 286 -29.12 12.87 -0.13
C GLU A 286 -28.43 11.50 -0.27
N TRP A 287 -28.43 10.76 0.84
CA TRP A 287 -27.78 9.47 1.04
C TRP A 287 -28.63 8.48 1.84
N SER A 288 -29.29 8.91 2.93
CA SER A 288 -29.69 8.00 4.01
C SER A 288 -30.65 6.88 3.62
N ARG A 289 -31.46 7.05 2.57
CA ARG A 289 -32.33 5.99 2.02
C ARG A 289 -31.57 4.93 1.23
N MET A 290 -30.35 5.23 0.80
CA MET A 290 -29.43 4.41 0.01
C MET A 290 -29.99 3.94 -1.33
N ASN A 291 -31.04 4.61 -1.80
CA ASN A 291 -31.73 4.33 -3.05
C ASN A 291 -31.22 5.23 -4.18
N PHE A 292 -31.87 5.14 -5.34
CA PHE A 292 -31.69 6.10 -6.43
C PHE A 292 -32.91 7.00 -6.51
N SER A 293 -32.70 8.30 -6.30
CA SER A 293 -33.73 9.33 -6.36
C SER A 293 -34.31 9.49 -7.78
N GLU A 294 -35.32 10.34 -7.94
CA GLU A 294 -35.95 10.63 -9.25
C GLU A 294 -34.94 11.09 -10.31
N LYS A 295 -33.87 11.81 -9.92
CA LYS A 295 -32.77 12.22 -10.80
C LYS A 295 -32.02 11.03 -11.43
N PHE A 296 -32.11 9.85 -10.81
CA PHE A 296 -31.49 8.59 -11.23
C PHE A 296 -32.55 7.51 -11.45
N ALA A 297 -33.77 7.90 -11.84
CA ALA A 297 -34.87 6.97 -12.07
C ALA A 297 -34.51 5.83 -13.03
N ARG A 298 -35.15 4.67 -12.80
CA ARG A 298 -34.91 3.41 -13.54
C ARG A 298 -33.45 2.95 -13.48
N PRO A 299 -32.89 2.75 -12.27
CA PRO A 299 -31.50 2.34 -12.08
C PRO A 299 -31.06 1.16 -12.93
N SER A 300 -31.89 0.13 -13.05
CA SER A 300 -31.58 -1.07 -13.85
C SER A 300 -31.35 -0.78 -15.35
N GLU A 301 -31.85 0.33 -15.91
CA GLU A 301 -31.67 0.66 -17.33
C GLU A 301 -30.30 1.30 -17.59
N TRP A 302 -29.95 2.33 -16.82
CA TRP A 302 -28.71 3.06 -17.03
C TRP A 302 -27.49 2.31 -16.49
N THR A 303 -27.61 1.56 -15.39
CA THR A 303 -26.56 0.64 -14.90
C THR A 303 -26.25 -0.46 -15.92
N ARG A 304 -27.29 -1.04 -16.54
CA ARG A 304 -27.15 -1.99 -17.63
C ARG A 304 -26.45 -1.34 -18.83
N THR A 305 -26.76 -0.09 -19.14
CA THR A 305 -26.07 0.65 -20.21
C THR A 305 -24.57 0.81 -19.90
N ILE A 306 -24.20 1.17 -18.66
CA ILE A 306 -22.79 1.23 -18.24
C ILE A 306 -22.09 -0.11 -18.50
N ARG A 307 -22.70 -1.23 -18.09
CA ARG A 307 -22.11 -2.56 -18.25
C ARG A 307 -22.11 -3.09 -19.69
N GLU A 308 -23.23 -3.02 -20.38
CA GLU A 308 -23.45 -3.69 -21.68
C GLU A 308 -23.09 -2.79 -22.86
N THR A 309 -23.16 -1.48 -22.73
CA THR A 309 -22.79 -0.55 -23.80
C THR A 309 -21.37 -0.02 -23.63
N PHE A 310 -20.94 0.26 -22.39
CA PHE A 310 -19.61 0.78 -22.10
C PHE A 310 -18.65 -0.28 -21.51
N GLY A 311 -19.09 -1.45 -21.08
CA GLY A 311 -18.16 -2.47 -20.57
C GLY A 311 -17.50 -2.06 -19.26
N MET A 312 -18.18 -1.23 -18.48
CA MET A 312 -17.67 -0.66 -17.24
C MET A 312 -18.48 -1.14 -16.04
N GLU A 313 -17.88 -1.08 -14.85
CA GLU A 313 -18.58 -1.34 -13.59
C GLU A 313 -18.93 -0.04 -12.85
N LEU A 314 -19.97 -0.09 -12.03
CA LEU A 314 -20.45 1.05 -11.25
C LEU A 314 -20.09 0.92 -9.78
N LEU A 315 -19.55 2.01 -9.23
CA LEU A 315 -19.33 2.22 -7.79
C LEU A 315 -20.25 3.34 -7.27
N THR A 316 -20.52 3.35 -5.98
CA THR A 316 -21.26 4.42 -5.31
C THR A 316 -20.56 4.89 -4.03
N TRP A 317 -20.80 6.11 -3.62
CA TRP A 317 -20.38 6.59 -2.30
C TRP A 317 -21.23 5.99 -1.17
N VAL A 318 -20.61 5.69 -0.02
CA VAL A 318 -21.27 5.16 1.19
C VAL A 318 -20.65 5.78 2.43
N ALA A 319 -21.49 6.07 3.43
CA ALA A 319 -21.06 6.52 4.75
C ALA A 319 -21.66 5.68 5.88
N PRO A 320 -20.99 5.62 7.05
CA PRO A 320 -21.48 4.89 8.22
C PRO A 320 -22.57 5.63 9.02
N MET A 321 -23.13 6.70 8.46
CA MET A 321 -24.06 7.61 9.11
C MET A 321 -25.37 7.70 8.33
N THR A 322 -26.46 7.87 9.07
CA THR A 322 -27.79 8.03 8.47
C THR A 322 -28.25 9.48 8.41
N PHE A 323 -27.51 10.40 9.02
CA PHE A 323 -27.81 11.83 8.99
C PHE A 323 -29.27 12.13 9.37
N THR A 324 -29.70 11.60 10.51
CA THR A 324 -31.04 11.77 11.11
C THR A 324 -32.18 11.03 10.41
N ASP A 325 -31.93 9.91 9.73
CA ASP A 325 -33.01 9.03 9.26
C ASP A 325 -33.79 8.43 10.45
N PRO A 326 -35.07 8.79 10.63
CA PRO A 326 -35.85 8.34 11.79
C PRO A 326 -36.24 6.86 11.71
N ASP A 327 -36.19 6.26 10.52
CA ASP A 327 -36.64 4.88 10.29
C ASP A 327 -35.50 3.86 10.47
N PHE A 328 -34.28 4.32 10.73
CA PHE A 328 -33.11 3.46 10.84
C PHE A 328 -32.90 3.00 12.29
N PRO A 329 -32.90 1.68 12.59
CA PRO A 329 -32.73 1.18 13.95
C PRO A 329 -31.27 1.18 14.40
N GLY A 330 -31.04 1.18 15.72
CA GLY A 330 -29.70 0.94 16.30
C GLY A 330 -28.67 2.01 15.92
N LEU A 331 -29.01 3.28 16.10
CA LEU A 331 -28.10 4.41 15.85
C LEU A 331 -27.40 4.82 17.15
N LEU A 332 -26.12 5.15 17.05
CA LEU A 332 -25.38 5.78 18.14
C LEU A 332 -25.87 7.24 18.31
N PRO A 333 -26.06 7.71 19.56
CA PRO A 333 -26.41 9.10 19.81
C PRO A 333 -25.28 10.04 19.34
N GLY A 334 -25.62 11.06 18.56
CA GLY A 334 -24.66 12.02 18.04
C GLY A 334 -25.22 12.84 16.87
N PRO A 335 -24.52 13.90 16.45
CA PRO A 335 -25.03 14.87 15.48
C PRO A 335 -25.24 14.30 14.06
N LYS A 336 -24.51 13.25 13.68
CA LYS A 336 -24.64 12.59 12.37
C LYS A 336 -25.35 11.22 12.42
N ASN A 337 -25.71 10.74 13.61
CA ASN A 337 -26.30 9.41 13.84
C ASN A 337 -25.54 8.27 13.13
N TYR A 338 -24.37 7.93 13.66
CA TYR A 338 -23.62 6.75 13.22
C TYR A 338 -24.44 5.48 13.42
N MET A 339 -24.40 4.56 12.47
CA MET A 339 -24.96 3.22 12.63
C MET A 339 -24.13 2.46 13.67
N ASP A 340 -24.78 1.82 14.64
CA ASP A 340 -24.07 0.91 15.54
C ASP A 340 -23.76 -0.39 14.81
N LEU A 341 -22.51 -0.57 14.40
CA LEU A 341 -22.04 -1.74 13.64
C LEU A 341 -21.94 -3.02 14.49
N THR A 342 -22.36 -2.97 15.75
CA THR A 342 -22.54 -4.14 16.63
C THR A 342 -24.02 -4.46 16.86
N HIS A 343 -24.94 -3.57 16.47
CA HIS A 343 -26.37 -3.78 16.65
C HIS A 343 -26.94 -4.62 15.49
N PRO A 344 -27.49 -5.82 15.75
CA PRO A 344 -27.94 -6.73 14.69
C PRO A 344 -29.04 -6.13 13.81
N GLY A 345 -29.95 -5.35 14.39
CA GLY A 345 -30.99 -4.65 13.62
C GLY A 345 -30.45 -3.54 12.71
N ALA A 346 -29.36 -2.87 13.09
CA ALA A 346 -28.75 -1.82 12.28
C ALA A 346 -28.02 -2.44 11.08
N LEU A 347 -27.26 -3.52 11.33
CA LEU A 347 -26.58 -4.29 10.28
C LEU A 347 -27.59 -4.88 9.28
N ALA A 348 -28.67 -5.49 9.76
CA ALA A 348 -29.69 -6.07 8.90
C ALA A 348 -30.38 -5.01 8.02
N GLU A 349 -30.72 -3.85 8.57
CA GLU A 349 -31.32 -2.77 7.78
C GLU A 349 -30.33 -2.15 6.80
N PHE A 350 -29.06 -1.97 7.20
CA PHE A 350 -28.02 -1.45 6.33
C PHE A 350 -27.82 -2.36 5.12
N GLU A 351 -27.66 -3.66 5.38
CA GLU A 351 -27.53 -4.66 4.32
C GLU A 351 -28.78 -4.71 3.44
N ARG A 352 -29.98 -4.72 4.04
CA ARG A 352 -31.24 -4.80 3.29
C ARG A 352 -31.35 -3.66 2.29
N ARG A 353 -31.06 -2.42 2.70
CA ARG A 353 -31.11 -1.25 1.80
C ARG A 353 -30.07 -1.34 0.70
N LEU A 354 -28.81 -1.62 1.01
CA LEU A 354 -27.77 -1.75 -0.01
C LEU A 354 -28.07 -2.90 -0.98
N ALA A 355 -28.52 -4.05 -0.48
CA ALA A 355 -28.87 -5.21 -1.30
C ALA A 355 -30.06 -4.91 -2.22
N ALA A 356 -31.14 -4.36 -1.67
CA ALA A 356 -32.37 -4.11 -2.41
C ALA A 356 -32.24 -2.96 -3.41
N GLU A 357 -31.51 -1.90 -3.06
CA GLU A 357 -31.51 -0.65 -3.83
C GLU A 357 -30.27 -0.46 -4.69
N GLN A 358 -29.14 -1.10 -4.37
CA GLN A 358 -27.87 -0.91 -5.08
C GLN A 358 -27.34 -2.19 -5.72
N TYR A 359 -27.20 -3.28 -4.95
CA TYR A 359 -26.63 -4.52 -5.48
C TYR A 359 -27.57 -5.21 -6.47
N SER A 360 -28.89 -5.11 -6.25
CA SER A 360 -29.92 -5.61 -7.17
C SER A 360 -29.86 -4.97 -8.56
N VAL A 361 -29.32 -3.75 -8.66
CA VAL A 361 -29.18 -2.99 -9.91
C VAL A 361 -27.75 -2.97 -10.45
N GLY A 362 -26.82 -3.70 -9.82
CA GLY A 362 -25.48 -3.91 -10.35
C GLY A 362 -24.41 -2.95 -9.86
N VAL A 363 -24.60 -2.22 -8.76
CA VAL A 363 -23.48 -1.55 -8.06
C VAL A 363 -22.49 -2.62 -7.59
N ARG A 364 -21.21 -2.49 -7.93
CA ARG A 364 -20.15 -3.49 -7.68
C ARG A 364 -19.23 -3.14 -6.52
N GLY A 365 -19.50 -2.07 -5.80
CA GLY A 365 -18.56 -1.59 -4.83
C GLY A 365 -18.79 -0.16 -4.40
N HIS A 366 -17.94 0.30 -3.47
CA HIS A 366 -18.15 1.60 -2.85
C HIS A 366 -16.89 2.39 -2.52
N LYS A 367 -17.01 3.73 -2.63
CA LYS A 367 -16.13 4.70 -1.97
C LYS A 367 -16.64 4.92 -0.54
N MET A 368 -15.89 4.41 0.45
CA MET A 368 -16.26 4.41 1.86
C MET A 368 -15.71 5.64 2.57
N ASP A 369 -16.60 6.54 2.97
CA ASP A 369 -16.22 7.86 3.45
C ASP A 369 -16.66 8.13 4.90
N ARG A 370 -15.98 9.09 5.53
CA ARG A 370 -16.34 9.78 6.78
C ARG A 370 -16.40 8.93 8.06
N ALA A 371 -15.78 7.76 8.11
CA ALA A 371 -15.69 6.98 9.35
C ALA A 371 -14.84 7.67 10.44
N ASP A 372 -14.11 8.71 10.06
CA ASP A 372 -13.15 9.51 10.82
C ASP A 372 -13.68 10.88 11.29
N GLU A 373 -14.93 11.24 10.94
CA GLU A 373 -15.50 12.58 11.20
C GLU A 373 -16.57 12.62 12.32
N THR A 374 -16.43 13.43 13.37
CA THR A 374 -17.44 13.61 14.45
C THR A 374 -17.87 12.30 15.13
N PHE A 375 -16.98 11.30 15.22
CA PHE A 375 -17.31 10.01 15.84
C PHE A 375 -17.79 10.20 17.30
N PRO A 376 -18.97 9.69 17.70
CA PRO A 376 -19.53 9.89 19.03
C PRO A 376 -18.81 8.99 20.04
N LEU A 377 -17.62 9.42 20.46
CA LEU A 377 -16.66 8.63 21.22
C LEU A 377 -17.24 8.00 22.51
N THR A 378 -18.10 8.74 23.20
CA THR A 378 -18.69 8.32 24.48
C THR A 378 -20.04 7.60 24.33
N ALA A 379 -20.49 7.37 23.09
CA ALA A 379 -21.72 6.63 22.84
C ALA A 379 -21.58 5.18 23.33
N GLN A 380 -22.64 4.67 23.96
CA GLN A 380 -22.73 3.27 24.32
C GLN A 380 -23.22 2.47 23.11
N TRP A 381 -22.46 1.43 22.77
CA TRP A 381 -22.78 0.51 21.68
C TRP A 381 -23.56 -0.69 22.22
N HIS A 382 -24.22 -1.42 21.33
CA HIS A 382 -24.92 -2.66 21.64
C HIS A 382 -23.97 -3.71 22.23
N GLU A 383 -22.81 -3.92 21.60
CA GLU A 383 -21.70 -4.66 22.21
C GLU A 383 -20.70 -3.67 22.83
N PRO A 384 -20.39 -3.79 24.14
CA PRO A 384 -19.48 -2.85 24.80
C PRO A 384 -18.09 -2.82 24.17
N VAL A 385 -17.64 -1.63 23.79
CA VAL A 385 -16.27 -1.36 23.33
C VAL A 385 -15.64 -0.31 24.25
N PRO A 386 -14.39 -0.53 24.74
CA PRO A 386 -13.69 0.48 25.52
C PRO A 386 -13.55 1.80 24.74
N GLU A 387 -13.73 2.94 25.42
CA GLU A 387 -13.61 4.26 24.79
C GLU A 387 -12.26 4.43 24.08
N SER A 388 -11.18 3.89 24.66
CA SER A 388 -9.83 3.91 24.11
C SER A 388 -9.71 3.21 22.75
N ALA A 389 -10.59 2.26 22.45
CA ALA A 389 -10.58 1.49 21.21
C ALA A 389 -11.73 1.85 20.26
N ALA A 390 -12.75 2.57 20.72
CA ALA A 390 -14.01 2.75 20.01
C ALA A 390 -13.84 3.28 18.59
N ARG A 391 -13.03 4.33 18.39
CA ARG A 391 -12.83 4.96 17.08
C ARG A 391 -12.14 4.04 16.07
N ASN A 392 -10.97 3.52 16.45
CA ASN A 392 -10.20 2.58 15.62
C ASN A 392 -10.99 1.30 15.34
N ARG A 393 -11.69 0.76 16.35
CA ARG A 393 -12.53 -0.43 16.21
C ARG A 393 -13.69 -0.17 15.24
N TYR A 394 -14.28 1.02 15.26
CA TYR A 394 -15.36 1.39 14.35
C TYR A 394 -14.90 1.39 12.89
N VAL A 395 -13.74 1.98 12.60
CA VAL A 395 -13.13 1.98 11.26
C VAL A 395 -12.89 0.56 10.76
N TYR A 396 -12.38 -0.32 11.62
CA TYR A 396 -12.23 -1.75 11.32
C TYR A 396 -13.57 -2.42 11.00
N LEU A 397 -14.58 -2.24 11.85
CA LEU A 397 -15.90 -2.83 11.68
C LEU A 397 -16.59 -2.33 10.42
N TYR A 398 -16.42 -1.06 10.07
CA TYR A 398 -17.01 -0.48 8.86
C TYR A 398 -16.46 -1.12 7.60
N ALA A 399 -15.13 -1.21 7.49
CA ALA A 399 -14.46 -1.92 6.39
C ALA A 399 -14.95 -3.37 6.26
N LYS A 400 -14.96 -4.10 7.39
CA LYS A 400 -15.42 -5.50 7.42
C LYS A 400 -16.89 -5.64 7.03
N THR A 401 -17.76 -4.78 7.54
CA THR A 401 -19.21 -4.85 7.30
C THR A 401 -19.54 -4.67 5.83
N VAL A 402 -19.02 -3.61 5.21
CA VAL A 402 -19.27 -3.33 3.78
C VAL A 402 -18.66 -4.43 2.90
N HIS A 403 -17.46 -4.92 3.26
CA HIS A 403 -16.86 -6.07 2.59
C HIS A 403 -17.74 -7.32 2.63
N ASP A 404 -18.28 -7.65 3.80
CA ASP A 404 -19.10 -8.85 3.99
C ASP A 404 -20.41 -8.76 3.18
N PHE A 405 -21.01 -7.57 3.10
CA PHE A 405 -22.22 -7.32 2.31
C PHE A 405 -21.95 -7.53 0.80
N LEU A 406 -20.92 -6.88 0.29
CA LEU A 406 -20.50 -7.03 -1.11
C LEU A 406 -20.11 -8.48 -1.43
N THR A 407 -19.47 -9.18 -0.49
CA THR A 407 -19.08 -10.58 -0.69
C THR A 407 -20.29 -11.49 -0.79
N ARG A 408 -21.34 -11.28 0.02
CA ARG A 408 -22.59 -12.02 -0.12
C ARG A 408 -23.30 -11.73 -1.44
N ALA A 409 -23.24 -10.49 -1.92
CA ALA A 409 -23.88 -10.10 -3.17
C ALA A 409 -23.13 -10.54 -4.43
N HIS A 410 -21.78 -10.52 -4.41
CA HIS A 410 -20.95 -10.59 -5.61
C HIS A 410 -19.73 -11.54 -5.51
N GLY A 411 -19.61 -12.30 -4.42
CA GLY A 411 -18.45 -13.16 -4.21
C GLY A 411 -17.17 -12.35 -4.06
N SER A 412 -16.14 -12.64 -4.86
CA SER A 412 -14.87 -11.89 -4.85
C SER A 412 -14.76 -10.79 -5.91
N ASP A 413 -15.80 -10.60 -6.73
CA ASP A 413 -15.82 -9.61 -7.83
C ASP A 413 -16.48 -8.30 -7.37
N HIS A 414 -15.83 -7.65 -6.41
CA HIS A 414 -16.24 -6.34 -5.90
C HIS A 414 -15.04 -5.51 -5.47
N PHE A 415 -15.22 -4.19 -5.44
CA PHE A 415 -14.16 -3.25 -5.08
C PHE A 415 -14.66 -2.20 -4.10
N ASN A 416 -14.02 -2.08 -2.96
CA ASN A 416 -14.31 -1.01 -2.00
C ASN A 416 -13.01 -0.42 -1.50
N TYR A 417 -13.02 0.90 -1.33
CA TYR A 417 -11.86 1.68 -0.91
C TYR A 417 -12.30 2.74 0.09
N ALA A 418 -11.40 3.18 0.95
CA ALA A 418 -11.76 4.06 2.06
C ALA A 418 -10.74 5.20 2.24
N ARG A 419 -11.23 6.31 2.81
CA ARG A 419 -10.38 7.38 3.36
C ARG A 419 -9.72 6.95 4.67
N ALA A 420 -10.55 6.41 5.56
CA ALA A 420 -10.17 6.02 6.91
C ALA A 420 -9.86 4.53 6.99
N ALA A 421 -8.70 4.19 7.55
CA ALA A 421 -8.30 2.81 7.75
C ALA A 421 -7.42 2.63 8.99
N ILE A 422 -7.44 1.42 9.53
CA ILE A 422 -6.59 0.98 10.64
C ILE A 422 -5.97 -0.38 10.29
N HIS A 423 -4.90 -0.80 10.97
CA HIS A 423 -4.41 -2.18 10.88
C HIS A 423 -5.56 -3.20 11.00
N ARG A 424 -5.43 -4.35 10.31
CA ARG A 424 -6.48 -5.38 10.11
C ARG A 424 -7.63 -5.01 9.19
N THR A 425 -7.64 -3.81 8.58
CA THR A 425 -8.60 -3.50 7.49
C THR A 425 -8.13 -3.99 6.12
N GLN A 426 -6.85 -4.33 5.97
CA GLN A 426 -6.25 -4.81 4.71
C GLN A 426 -7.03 -5.99 4.09
N PRO A 427 -7.54 -6.98 4.85
CA PRO A 427 -8.36 -8.06 4.27
C PRO A 427 -9.73 -7.62 3.75
N PHE A 428 -10.17 -6.40 4.09
CA PHE A 428 -11.52 -5.90 3.84
C PHE A 428 -11.57 -4.68 2.91
N LEU A 429 -10.42 -4.03 2.65
CA LEU A 429 -10.31 -2.87 1.74
C LEU A 429 -9.44 -3.22 0.53
N SER A 430 -9.95 -2.94 -0.66
CA SER A 430 -9.18 -3.13 -1.91
C SER A 430 -8.19 -2.01 -2.17
N ALA A 431 -8.43 -0.80 -1.65
CA ALA A 431 -7.53 0.33 -1.75
C ALA A 431 -7.74 1.36 -0.63
N LEU A 432 -6.75 2.22 -0.43
CA LEU A 432 -6.89 3.50 0.25
C LEU A 432 -7.03 4.65 -0.74
N TRP A 433 -7.66 5.73 -0.29
CA TRP A 433 -7.76 7.00 -1.00
C TRP A 433 -7.25 8.14 -0.12
N GLY A 434 -6.36 8.98 -0.67
CA GLY A 434 -5.66 10.05 0.04
C GLY A 434 -6.53 11.23 0.54
N GLY A 435 -7.85 11.15 0.41
CA GLY A 435 -8.76 12.16 0.90
C GLY A 435 -8.85 13.41 0.02
N ASP A 436 -9.50 14.44 0.57
CA ASP A 436 -9.87 15.68 -0.12
C ASP A 436 -8.66 16.61 -0.28
N SER A 437 -7.77 16.32 -1.23
CA SER A 437 -6.57 17.13 -1.47
C SER A 437 -6.86 18.47 -2.15
N ARG A 438 -5.99 19.47 -2.01
CA ARG A 438 -6.12 20.72 -2.79
C ARG A 438 -5.73 20.53 -4.25
N SER A 439 -6.39 21.26 -5.14
CA SER A 439 -6.14 21.29 -6.60
C SER A 439 -4.97 22.23 -6.94
N ASN A 440 -3.82 22.03 -6.31
CA ASN A 440 -2.60 22.81 -6.47
C ASN A 440 -1.35 21.87 -6.40
N TRP A 441 -0.15 22.42 -6.59
CA TRP A 441 1.10 21.64 -6.51
C TRP A 441 1.37 21.03 -5.13
N MET A 442 1.02 21.73 -4.05
CA MET A 442 1.19 21.23 -2.68
C MET A 442 0.27 20.05 -2.39
N GLY A 443 -0.97 20.06 -2.87
CA GLY A 443 -1.90 18.94 -2.77
C GLY A 443 -1.44 17.73 -3.57
N MET A 444 -0.88 17.93 -4.77
CA MET A 444 -0.28 16.84 -5.56
C MET A 444 0.94 16.24 -4.84
N ALA A 445 1.85 17.08 -4.34
CA ALA A 445 3.03 16.66 -3.58
C ALA A 445 2.66 15.95 -2.28
N GLY A 446 1.69 16.50 -1.54
CA GLY A 446 1.21 15.95 -0.27
C GLY A 446 0.62 14.56 -0.46
N ASN A 447 -0.21 14.38 -1.48
CA ASN A 447 -0.76 13.09 -1.86
C ASN A 447 0.32 12.05 -2.20
N GLN A 448 1.36 12.44 -2.95
CA GLN A 448 2.50 11.55 -3.20
C GLN A 448 3.19 11.13 -1.89
N ALA A 449 3.42 12.06 -0.97
CA ALA A 449 4.00 11.75 0.33
C ALA A 449 3.08 10.84 1.19
N ASN A 450 1.75 11.04 1.14
CA ASN A 450 0.78 10.15 1.77
C ASN A 450 0.88 8.74 1.22
N ALA A 451 0.97 8.58 -0.11
CA ALA A 451 1.14 7.28 -0.75
C ALA A 451 2.38 6.54 -0.21
N MET A 452 3.50 7.26 -0.03
CA MET A 452 4.73 6.67 0.50
C MET A 452 4.58 6.23 1.96
N ARG A 453 3.89 7.02 2.80
CA ARG A 453 3.61 6.65 4.18
C ARG A 453 2.62 5.48 4.28
N ALA A 454 1.55 5.50 3.48
CA ALA A 454 0.55 4.44 3.41
C ALA A 454 1.15 3.09 2.94
N ALA A 455 2.09 3.14 2.01
CA ALA A 455 2.82 1.97 1.55
C ALA A 455 3.46 1.20 2.72
N PHE A 456 4.16 1.88 3.63
CA PHE A 456 4.76 1.21 4.80
C PHE A 456 3.74 0.54 5.72
N GLN A 457 2.51 1.05 5.80
CA GLN A 457 1.44 0.47 6.63
C GLN A 457 0.86 -0.84 6.06
N GLY A 458 1.27 -1.26 4.87
CA GLY A 458 0.86 -2.53 4.26
C GLY A 458 -0.46 -2.44 3.50
N PHE A 459 -0.85 -1.26 3.01
CA PHE A 459 -1.96 -1.13 2.07
C PHE A 459 -1.43 -1.26 0.63
N PRO A 460 -1.77 -2.34 -0.10
CA PRO A 460 -1.13 -2.61 -1.39
C PRO A 460 -1.48 -1.62 -2.49
N VAL A 461 -2.66 -1.04 -2.43
CA VAL A 461 -3.23 -0.16 -3.44
C VAL A 461 -3.64 1.14 -2.78
N TRP A 462 -3.18 2.24 -3.35
CA TRP A 462 -3.44 3.60 -2.89
C TRP A 462 -3.77 4.49 -4.09
N GLY A 463 -4.69 5.43 -3.93
CA GLY A 463 -5.11 6.37 -4.97
C GLY A 463 -5.40 7.77 -4.44
N ASN A 464 -5.75 8.65 -5.37
CA ASN A 464 -6.04 10.05 -5.11
C ASN A 464 -7.05 10.59 -6.11
N ASP A 465 -7.65 11.73 -5.77
CA ASP A 465 -8.45 12.49 -6.71
C ASP A 465 -7.53 13.17 -7.72
N THR A 466 -7.43 12.60 -8.92
CA THR A 466 -6.57 13.18 -9.96
C THR A 466 -7.03 14.61 -10.27
N GLY A 467 -6.12 15.57 -10.08
CA GLY A 467 -6.41 17.01 -10.20
C GLY A 467 -6.86 17.70 -8.91
N GLY A 468 -6.93 16.98 -7.78
CA GLY A 468 -7.32 17.47 -6.45
C GLY A 468 -8.84 17.51 -6.24
N TYR A 469 -9.29 17.81 -5.03
CA TYR A 469 -10.70 17.91 -4.64
C TYR A 469 -11.10 19.33 -4.21
N LEU A 470 -10.29 19.98 -3.38
CA LEU A 470 -10.52 21.33 -2.86
C LEU A 470 -9.89 22.40 -3.74
N GLY A 471 -10.36 23.65 -3.67
CA GLY A 471 -9.76 24.79 -4.37
C GLY A 471 -10.78 25.74 -5.00
N GLU A 472 -10.28 26.75 -5.72
CA GLU A 472 -11.10 27.78 -6.37
C GLU A 472 -11.02 27.61 -7.89
N GLY A 473 -11.94 26.82 -8.47
CA GLY A 473 -12.14 26.75 -9.92
C GLY A 473 -11.32 25.71 -10.68
N ARG A 474 -10.98 26.04 -11.93
CA ARG A 474 -10.42 25.13 -12.94
C ARG A 474 -8.96 24.80 -12.66
N ILE A 475 -8.56 23.52 -12.79
CA ILE A 475 -7.17 23.08 -12.61
C ILE A 475 -6.28 23.74 -13.69
N PRO A 476 -5.16 24.39 -13.33
CA PRO A 476 -4.17 24.85 -14.31
C PRO A 476 -3.71 23.70 -15.23
N GLU A 477 -3.65 23.95 -16.53
CA GLU A 477 -3.39 22.88 -17.51
C GLU A 477 -2.02 22.20 -17.29
N GLU A 478 -0.99 22.95 -16.92
CA GLU A 478 0.33 22.40 -16.58
C GLU A 478 0.27 21.41 -15.40
N LEU A 479 -0.42 21.80 -14.33
CA LEU A 479 -0.62 20.94 -13.16
C LEU A 479 -1.39 19.68 -13.56
N TYR A 480 -2.47 19.82 -14.34
CA TYR A 480 -3.29 18.67 -14.74
C TYR A 480 -2.51 17.70 -15.66
N LEU A 481 -1.66 18.22 -16.55
CA LEU A 481 -0.75 17.39 -17.37
C LEU A 481 0.21 16.57 -16.50
N ARG A 482 0.81 17.15 -15.46
CA ARG A 482 1.68 16.40 -14.53
C ARG A 482 0.89 15.38 -13.71
N TRP A 483 -0.25 15.80 -13.19
CA TRP A 483 -1.07 14.97 -12.31
C TRP A 483 -1.64 13.75 -13.03
N ILE A 484 -2.19 13.91 -14.24
CA ILE A 484 -2.75 12.77 -14.99
C ILE A 484 -1.69 11.75 -15.39
N ARG A 485 -0.46 12.20 -15.72
CA ARG A 485 0.68 11.33 -16.01
C ARG A 485 1.13 10.57 -14.76
N TRP A 486 1.14 11.22 -13.61
CA TRP A 486 1.44 10.58 -12.32
C TRP A 486 0.40 9.52 -11.96
N SER A 487 -0.90 9.86 -12.03
CA SER A 487 -1.99 8.95 -11.63
C SER A 487 -2.02 7.61 -12.41
N ALA A 488 -1.49 7.56 -13.62
CA ALA A 488 -1.33 6.29 -14.36
C ALA A 488 -0.46 5.26 -13.61
N TYR A 489 0.44 5.74 -12.75
CA TYR A 489 1.38 4.97 -11.93
C TYR A 489 0.98 4.88 -10.45
N ASN A 490 -0.28 5.18 -10.13
CA ASN A 490 -0.81 4.98 -8.78
C ASN A 490 -1.48 3.61 -8.64
N GLY A 491 -1.83 3.18 -7.43
CA GLY A 491 -2.59 1.94 -7.24
C GLY A 491 -4.01 2.03 -7.76
N LEU A 492 -4.73 3.08 -7.36
CA LEU A 492 -6.06 3.44 -7.83
C LEU A 492 -5.95 4.73 -8.68
N PHE A 493 -6.52 4.69 -9.89
CA PHE A 493 -6.50 5.81 -10.82
C PHE A 493 -7.93 6.35 -11.01
N GLU A 494 -8.37 7.20 -10.09
CA GLU A 494 -9.66 7.88 -10.19
C GLU A 494 -9.50 9.34 -10.63
N VAL A 495 -10.42 9.79 -11.48
CA VAL A 495 -10.46 11.14 -12.04
C VAL A 495 -11.81 11.78 -11.75
N LYS A 496 -11.77 12.88 -11.01
CA LYS A 496 -12.95 13.67 -10.68
C LYS A 496 -13.22 14.73 -11.75
N LEU A 497 -14.43 14.72 -12.30
CA LEU A 497 -14.81 15.51 -13.48
C LEU A 497 -15.40 16.88 -13.17
N ASP A 498 -15.96 17.10 -11.99
CA ASP A 498 -16.62 18.35 -11.61
C ASP A 498 -15.71 19.24 -10.75
N GLY A 499 -16.16 20.48 -10.53
CA GLY A 499 -15.41 21.51 -9.83
C GLY A 499 -15.17 21.23 -8.34
N ALA A 500 -14.35 22.04 -7.68
CA ALA A 500 -13.87 21.79 -6.32
C ALA A 500 -15.01 21.61 -5.29
N GLY A 501 -14.98 20.50 -4.53
CA GLY A 501 -16.07 20.10 -3.63
C GLY A 501 -17.46 20.09 -4.28
N GLY A 502 -17.51 19.76 -5.58
CA GLY A 502 -18.73 19.76 -6.39
C GLY A 502 -19.12 21.14 -6.95
N SER A 503 -18.39 22.20 -6.61
CA SER A 503 -18.73 23.59 -6.94
C SER A 503 -17.79 24.20 -7.99
N GLY A 504 -18.27 25.18 -8.76
CA GLY A 504 -17.48 25.87 -9.79
C GLY A 504 -17.53 25.18 -11.16
N GLU A 505 -16.52 25.44 -12.00
CA GLU A 505 -16.48 24.91 -13.36
C GLU A 505 -16.08 23.43 -13.40
N ASP A 506 -16.84 22.66 -14.18
CA ASP A 506 -16.48 21.29 -14.54
C ASP A 506 -15.11 21.23 -15.24
N ARG A 507 -14.37 20.17 -14.94
CA ARG A 507 -12.99 19.93 -15.40
C ARG A 507 -12.75 18.60 -16.15
N PRO A 508 -13.72 18.06 -16.94
CA PRO A 508 -13.44 16.91 -17.80
C PRO A 508 -12.49 17.31 -18.95
N PRO A 509 -11.82 16.35 -19.60
CA PRO A 509 -10.80 16.63 -20.61
C PRO A 509 -11.29 17.50 -21.78
N TRP A 510 -12.56 17.38 -22.21
CA TRP A 510 -13.13 18.21 -23.30
C TRP A 510 -13.30 19.69 -22.96
N LYS A 511 -13.06 20.12 -21.72
CA LYS A 511 -12.98 21.54 -21.35
C LYS A 511 -11.59 22.13 -21.61
N TYR A 512 -10.59 21.29 -21.84
CA TYR A 512 -9.18 21.66 -21.99
C TYR A 512 -8.68 21.56 -23.42
N SER A 513 -7.44 22.03 -23.62
CA SER A 513 -6.81 22.02 -24.94
C SER A 513 -6.73 20.61 -25.53
N ALA A 514 -6.60 20.53 -26.86
CA ALA A 514 -6.35 19.27 -27.54
C ALA A 514 -5.07 18.56 -27.04
N ARG A 515 -4.08 19.33 -26.57
CA ARG A 515 -2.85 18.80 -25.96
C ARG A 515 -3.17 18.05 -24.67
N LEU A 516 -3.98 18.62 -23.78
CA LEU A 516 -4.38 17.92 -22.55
C LEU A 516 -5.20 16.68 -22.86
N GLN A 517 -6.16 16.77 -23.79
CA GLN A 517 -6.98 15.61 -24.19
C GLN A 517 -6.10 14.44 -24.69
N GLU A 518 -5.08 14.73 -25.49
CA GLU A 518 -4.15 13.73 -25.98
C GLU A 518 -3.29 13.12 -24.86
N VAL A 519 -2.78 13.95 -23.94
CA VAL A 519 -1.98 13.46 -22.79
C VAL A 519 -2.83 12.62 -21.86
N PHE A 520 -4.08 13.04 -21.62
CA PHE A 520 -5.06 12.29 -20.83
C PHE A 520 -5.31 10.92 -21.46
N ARG A 521 -5.61 10.87 -22.76
CA ARG A 521 -5.81 9.63 -23.51
C ARG A 521 -4.61 8.69 -23.38
N ARG A 522 -3.39 9.22 -23.58
CA ARG A 522 -2.14 8.43 -23.45
C ARG A 522 -1.93 7.89 -22.05
N ALA A 523 -2.22 8.67 -21.00
CA ALA A 523 -2.10 8.21 -19.62
C ALA A 523 -3.07 7.05 -19.32
N CYS A 524 -4.32 7.15 -19.78
CA CYS A 524 -5.31 6.08 -19.65
C CYS A 524 -4.92 4.83 -20.48
N GLU A 525 -4.42 5.00 -21.71
CA GLU A 525 -3.95 3.88 -22.54
C GLU A 525 -2.73 3.17 -21.95
N GLU A 526 -1.80 3.92 -21.38
CA GLU A 526 -0.64 3.39 -20.67
C GLU A 526 -1.05 2.62 -19.42
N ARG A 527 -2.00 3.14 -18.65
CA ARG A 527 -2.63 2.42 -17.54
C ARG A 527 -3.22 1.09 -18.00
N MET A 528 -4.01 1.10 -19.08
CA MET A 528 -4.62 -0.11 -19.64
C MET A 528 -3.56 -1.12 -20.08
N ARG A 529 -2.47 -0.66 -20.70
CA ARG A 529 -1.35 -1.51 -21.11
C ARG A 529 -0.64 -2.15 -19.92
N LEU A 530 -0.55 -1.46 -18.77
CA LEU A 530 0.09 -1.94 -17.55
C LEU A 530 -0.82 -2.84 -16.68
N LEU A 531 -2.09 -3.05 -17.06
CA LEU A 531 -3.03 -3.88 -16.29
C LEU A 531 -2.46 -5.23 -15.87
N PRO A 532 -1.76 -6.01 -16.72
CA PRO A 532 -1.18 -7.29 -16.31
C PRO A 532 -0.25 -7.16 -15.09
N THR A 533 0.60 -6.13 -15.05
CA THR A 533 1.51 -5.88 -13.92
C THR A 533 0.76 -5.40 -12.69
N ILE A 534 -0.14 -4.42 -12.84
CA ILE A 534 -0.90 -3.82 -11.75
C ILE A 534 -1.76 -4.88 -11.06
N TYR A 535 -2.53 -5.61 -11.87
CA TYR A 535 -3.43 -6.66 -11.40
C TYR A 535 -2.69 -7.78 -10.69
N SER A 536 -1.54 -8.21 -11.22
CA SER A 536 -0.72 -9.23 -10.58
C SER A 536 -0.17 -8.75 -9.24
N ARG A 537 0.46 -7.57 -9.22
CA ARG A 537 1.13 -7.03 -8.02
C ARG A 537 0.17 -6.66 -6.91
N ALA A 538 -1.01 -6.10 -7.24
CA ALA A 538 -2.04 -5.86 -6.24
C ALA A 538 -2.46 -7.16 -5.54
N ASN A 539 -2.65 -8.23 -6.31
CA ASN A 539 -3.20 -9.51 -5.82
C ASN A 539 -2.15 -10.49 -5.27
N THR A 540 -0.86 -10.25 -5.49
CA THR A 540 0.24 -11.02 -4.87
C THR A 540 1.00 -10.24 -3.78
N SER A 541 0.49 -9.08 -3.40
CA SER A 541 1.12 -8.17 -2.43
C SER A 541 1.38 -8.76 -1.05
N TYR A 542 0.58 -9.78 -0.66
CA TYR A 542 0.81 -10.52 0.59
C TYR A 542 2.15 -11.27 0.65
N ARG A 543 2.81 -11.43 -0.50
CA ARG A 543 4.12 -12.08 -0.65
C ARG A 543 5.15 -11.15 -1.24
N ASP A 544 4.75 -10.34 -2.24
CA ASP A 544 5.68 -9.59 -3.08
C ASP A 544 5.78 -8.10 -2.70
N GLY A 545 5.07 -7.67 -1.65
CA GLY A 545 5.02 -6.29 -1.18
C GLY A 545 3.99 -5.42 -1.90
N VAL A 546 3.89 -4.16 -1.48
CA VAL A 546 2.91 -3.19 -2.01
C VAL A 546 3.21 -2.79 -3.46
N LEU A 547 2.23 -2.20 -4.17
CA LEU A 547 2.38 -1.83 -5.58
C LEU A 547 3.25 -0.58 -5.78
N MET A 548 3.08 0.44 -4.92
CA MET A 548 3.90 1.65 -4.88
C MET A 548 4.89 1.51 -3.72
N GLN A 549 6.15 1.19 -4.02
CA GLN A 549 7.18 0.86 -3.03
C GLN A 549 8.12 2.05 -2.83
N PRO A 550 8.12 2.67 -1.64
CA PRO A 550 9.11 3.70 -1.28
C PRO A 550 10.54 3.18 -1.46
N LEU A 551 11.50 4.06 -1.73
CA LEU A 551 12.88 3.58 -1.92
C LEU A 551 13.46 2.96 -0.62
N ALA A 552 13.17 3.53 0.56
CA ALA A 552 13.58 2.96 1.84
C ALA A 552 12.88 1.63 2.17
N TYR A 553 11.77 1.32 1.51
CA TYR A 553 11.11 0.01 1.61
C TYR A 553 11.90 -1.06 0.88
N ALA A 554 12.42 -0.75 -0.31
CA ALA A 554 13.16 -1.69 -1.15
C ALA A 554 14.67 -1.71 -0.90
N TRP A 555 15.23 -0.67 -0.26
CA TRP A 555 16.64 -0.53 0.10
C TRP A 555 16.79 0.07 1.51
N PRO A 556 16.34 -0.63 2.56
CA PRO A 556 16.39 -0.12 3.94
C PRO A 556 17.82 0.11 4.45
N GLU A 557 18.84 -0.41 3.77
CA GLU A 557 20.26 -0.23 4.07
C GLU A 557 20.89 1.01 3.42
N ASP A 558 20.20 1.65 2.47
CA ASP A 558 20.71 2.82 1.75
C ASP A 558 20.18 4.12 2.37
N PRO A 559 20.99 4.87 3.14
CA PRO A 559 20.52 6.08 3.84
C PRO A 559 20.10 7.22 2.92
N ASN A 560 20.44 7.17 1.63
CA ASN A 560 19.98 8.18 0.66
C ASN A 560 18.49 8.02 0.32
N THR A 561 17.86 6.91 0.73
CA THR A 561 16.46 6.60 0.41
C THR A 561 15.47 7.03 1.49
N TYR A 562 15.93 7.28 2.72
CA TYR A 562 15.06 7.45 3.89
C TYR A 562 14.16 8.69 3.79
N GLY A 563 14.67 9.77 3.21
CA GLY A 563 13.92 11.01 3.01
C GLY A 563 13.18 11.10 1.67
N VAL A 564 13.29 10.10 0.81
CA VAL A 564 12.73 10.15 -0.55
C VAL A 564 11.23 9.90 -0.50
N TRP A 565 10.47 10.92 -0.84
CA TRP A 565 9.00 10.88 -0.85
C TRP A 565 8.43 10.99 -2.27
N ASP A 566 9.19 11.55 -3.20
CA ASP A 566 8.78 11.92 -4.55
C ASP A 566 9.25 10.93 -5.63
N GLU A 567 9.74 9.76 -5.23
CA GLU A 567 10.20 8.67 -6.11
C GLU A 567 9.82 7.32 -5.49
N TYR A 568 9.46 6.36 -6.33
CA TYR A 568 9.08 5.03 -5.87
C TYR A 568 9.24 3.97 -6.96
N LEU A 569 9.37 2.71 -6.54
CA LEU A 569 9.21 1.57 -7.43
C LEU A 569 7.71 1.26 -7.61
N PHE A 570 7.26 1.22 -8.85
CA PHE A 570 5.94 0.75 -9.24
C PHE A 570 6.04 -0.70 -9.74
N GLY A 571 5.28 -1.59 -9.10
CA GLY A 571 5.23 -3.01 -9.44
C GLY A 571 6.57 -3.76 -9.28
N GLY A 572 7.51 -3.19 -8.52
CA GLY A 572 8.84 -3.73 -8.25
C GLY A 572 9.88 -3.59 -9.38
N ALA A 573 9.47 -3.12 -10.56
CA ALA A 573 10.35 -3.06 -11.75
C ALA A 573 10.59 -1.64 -12.28
N LEU A 574 9.65 -0.70 -12.06
CA LEU A 574 9.67 0.62 -12.67
C LEU A 574 9.91 1.70 -11.60
N LEU A 575 11.05 2.38 -11.59
CA LEU A 575 11.22 3.57 -10.76
C LEU A 575 10.54 4.74 -11.45
N VAL A 576 9.54 5.31 -10.78
CA VAL A 576 8.73 6.44 -11.23
C VAL A 576 9.16 7.68 -10.44
N ALA A 577 9.50 8.76 -11.14
CA ALA A 577 9.98 10.00 -10.52
C ALA A 577 9.20 11.20 -11.08
N PRO A 578 7.97 11.47 -10.59
CA PRO A 578 7.15 12.57 -11.06
C PRO A 578 7.74 13.95 -10.74
N VAL A 579 7.18 14.99 -11.36
CA VAL A 579 7.54 16.39 -11.13
C VAL A 579 6.40 17.07 -10.36
N PHE A 580 6.69 17.57 -9.17
CA PHE A 580 5.72 18.12 -8.21
C PHE A 580 5.80 19.64 -8.05
N GLU A 581 6.57 20.32 -8.90
CA GLU A 581 6.75 21.76 -8.92
C GLU A 581 6.66 22.29 -10.37
N PRO A 582 6.33 23.58 -10.57
CA PRO A 582 6.39 24.20 -11.89
C PRO A 582 7.77 24.05 -12.55
N GLY A 583 7.77 23.82 -13.86
CA GLY A 583 9.00 23.72 -14.66
C GLY A 583 9.35 22.30 -15.13
N THR A 584 10.59 22.16 -15.61
CA THR A 584 11.05 20.98 -16.35
C THR A 584 12.23 20.26 -15.71
N ARG A 585 12.98 20.89 -14.80
CA ARG A 585 14.16 20.28 -14.22
C ARG A 585 13.80 19.36 -13.04
N ARG A 586 14.40 18.17 -12.96
CA ARG A 586 14.20 17.19 -11.87
C ARG A 586 15.51 16.48 -11.52
N ASP A 587 15.85 16.45 -10.23
CA ASP A 587 16.98 15.70 -9.69
C ASP A 587 16.50 14.37 -9.13
N ILE A 588 16.89 13.24 -9.72
CA ILE A 588 16.35 11.90 -9.43
C ILE A 588 17.40 11.02 -8.78
N TYR A 589 17.10 10.41 -7.63
CA TYR A 589 17.99 9.43 -7.03
C TYR A 589 17.76 8.04 -7.62
N LEU A 590 18.82 7.42 -8.13
CA LEU A 590 18.79 6.02 -8.55
C LEU A 590 19.53 5.17 -7.52
N PRO A 591 18.84 4.26 -6.78
CA PRO A 591 19.48 3.33 -5.85
C PRO A 591 20.55 2.47 -6.52
N ARG A 592 21.46 1.87 -5.74
CA ARG A 592 22.52 1.01 -6.29
C ARG A 592 21.98 -0.09 -7.21
N GLY A 593 22.62 -0.27 -8.36
CA GLY A 593 22.21 -1.23 -9.39
C GLY A 593 22.26 -0.62 -10.80
N GLY A 594 21.87 -1.40 -11.81
CA GLY A 594 21.68 -0.90 -13.17
C GLY A 594 20.26 -0.38 -13.39
N TRP A 595 20.14 0.72 -14.13
CA TRP A 595 18.87 1.36 -14.49
C TRP A 595 18.83 1.70 -15.97
N TYR A 596 17.63 1.73 -16.53
CA TYR A 596 17.43 1.98 -17.95
C TYR A 596 16.23 2.90 -18.17
N ALA A 597 16.38 3.97 -18.94
CA ALA A 597 15.24 4.85 -19.20
C ALA A 597 14.15 4.12 -20.01
N LEU A 598 12.91 4.10 -19.54
CA LEU A 598 11.81 3.37 -20.20
C LEU A 598 11.56 3.89 -21.63
N GLY A 599 11.64 5.22 -21.82
CA GLY A 599 11.47 5.85 -23.13
C GLY A 599 12.71 5.75 -24.03
N ASP A 600 13.86 5.33 -23.51
CA ASP A 600 15.10 5.15 -24.26
C ASP A 600 15.94 4.01 -23.64
N PRO A 601 15.57 2.73 -23.89
CA PRO A 601 16.21 1.56 -23.30
C PRO A 601 17.71 1.42 -23.57
N ALA A 602 18.25 2.13 -24.57
CA ALA A 602 19.68 2.18 -24.87
C ALA A 602 20.47 2.95 -23.79
N LYS A 603 19.83 3.90 -23.10
CA LYS A 603 20.43 4.67 -22.01
C LYS A 603 20.52 3.83 -20.74
N THR A 604 21.69 3.25 -20.52
CA THR A 604 22.05 2.56 -19.29
C THR A 604 22.65 3.55 -18.29
N ILE A 605 22.18 3.50 -17.04
CA ILE A 605 22.58 4.41 -15.98
C ILE A 605 22.98 3.57 -14.77
N ALA A 606 24.19 3.79 -14.25
CA ALA A 606 24.61 3.21 -12.98
C ALA A 606 23.97 3.98 -11.82
N GLY A 607 23.37 3.24 -10.88
CA GLY A 607 22.77 3.80 -9.68
C GLY A 607 23.77 4.10 -8.56
N GLY A 608 23.25 4.33 -7.35
CA GLY A 608 23.98 4.86 -6.20
C GLY A 608 24.29 6.36 -6.34
N ARG A 609 23.52 7.08 -7.17
CA ARG A 609 23.76 8.50 -7.49
C ARG A 609 22.49 9.22 -7.89
N THR A 610 22.51 10.54 -7.73
CA THR A 610 21.49 11.44 -8.29
C THR A 610 21.84 11.81 -9.73
N ILE A 611 20.83 11.93 -10.57
CA ILE A 611 20.92 12.45 -11.94
C ILE A 611 19.99 13.65 -12.09
N THR A 612 20.33 14.59 -12.96
CA THR A 612 19.47 15.74 -13.28
C THR A 612 18.94 15.60 -14.69
N LEU A 613 17.63 15.74 -14.88
CA LEU A 613 16.97 15.69 -16.20
C LEU A 613 16.14 16.95 -16.47
N GLU A 614 16.04 17.29 -17.75
CA GLU A 614 14.97 18.12 -18.28
C GLU A 614 13.81 17.23 -18.72
N VAL A 615 12.62 17.51 -18.18
CA VAL A 615 11.42 16.69 -18.26
C VAL A 615 10.32 17.51 -18.92
N PRO A 616 10.00 17.27 -20.20
CA PRO A 616 8.85 17.87 -20.86
C PRO A 616 7.55 17.66 -20.08
N LEU A 617 6.60 18.58 -20.18
CA LEU A 617 5.36 18.56 -19.37
C LEU A 617 4.53 17.28 -19.58
N GLU A 618 4.57 16.69 -20.77
CA GLU A 618 3.82 15.49 -21.15
C GLU A 618 4.49 14.19 -20.68
N VAL A 619 5.72 14.27 -20.17
CA VAL A 619 6.53 13.10 -19.82
C VAL A 619 6.62 12.97 -18.31
N ILE A 620 6.53 11.72 -17.86
CA ILE A 620 6.90 11.31 -16.51
C ILE A 620 8.18 10.46 -16.63
N PRO A 621 9.28 10.81 -15.93
CA PRO A 621 10.49 9.99 -15.90
C PRO A 621 10.20 8.63 -15.29
N VAL A 622 10.52 7.58 -16.05
CA VAL A 622 10.39 6.18 -15.61
C VAL A 622 11.64 5.42 -16.01
N PHE A 623 12.19 4.64 -15.08
CA PHE A 623 13.37 3.82 -15.29
C PHE A 623 13.07 2.36 -14.96
N VAL A 624 13.50 1.44 -15.81
CA VAL A 624 13.42 0.01 -15.54
C VAL A 624 14.63 -0.41 -14.71
N ARG A 625 14.37 -1.11 -13.61
CA ARG A 625 15.38 -1.71 -12.74
C ARG A 625 16.03 -2.91 -13.45
N GLN A 626 17.35 -3.03 -13.38
CA GLN A 626 18.04 -4.26 -13.76
C GLN A 626 17.60 -5.45 -12.88
N ASN A 627 17.63 -6.67 -13.43
CA ASN A 627 17.20 -7.90 -12.75
C ASN A 627 15.71 -7.85 -12.37
N SER A 628 14.86 -7.46 -13.32
CA SER A 628 13.42 -7.33 -13.12
C SER A 628 12.61 -7.92 -14.27
N ILE A 629 11.34 -8.20 -13.98
CA ILE A 629 10.33 -8.61 -14.96
C ILE A 629 9.08 -7.75 -14.72
N TYR A 630 8.47 -7.26 -15.79
CA TYR A 630 7.11 -6.71 -15.78
C TYR A 630 6.36 -7.13 -17.05
N VAL A 631 5.04 -7.06 -17.01
CA VAL A 631 4.16 -7.54 -18.09
C VAL A 631 3.23 -6.42 -18.53
N THR A 632 3.14 -6.25 -19.84
CA THR A 632 2.17 -5.36 -20.49
C THR A 632 1.25 -6.15 -21.41
N GLY A 633 0.07 -5.63 -21.74
CA GLY A 633 -0.81 -6.33 -22.65
C GLY A 633 -2.20 -5.73 -22.81
N ASP A 634 -2.97 -6.32 -23.72
CA ASP A 634 -4.38 -6.04 -23.97
C ASP A 634 -5.20 -7.26 -23.51
N ILE A 635 -5.53 -7.31 -22.23
CA ILE A 635 -6.24 -8.44 -21.59
C ILE A 635 -7.62 -8.06 -21.03
N PHE A 636 -7.93 -6.76 -21.00
CA PHE A 636 -9.21 -6.22 -20.56
C PHE A 636 -9.43 -4.88 -21.26
N ARG A 637 -10.62 -4.65 -21.83
CA ARG A 637 -10.86 -3.47 -22.69
C ARG A 637 -11.72 -2.38 -22.06
N GLY A 638 -12.59 -2.68 -21.10
CA GLY A 638 -13.54 -1.70 -20.58
C GLY A 638 -14.29 -0.96 -21.70
N SER A 639 -14.38 0.37 -21.59
CA SER A 639 -14.99 1.25 -22.61
C SER A 639 -14.30 1.24 -23.96
N SER A 640 -13.02 0.84 -24.02
CA SER A 640 -12.29 0.82 -25.29
C SER A 640 -12.83 -0.19 -26.29
N ARG A 641 -13.65 -1.15 -25.87
CA ARG A 641 -14.36 -2.05 -26.78
C ARG A 641 -15.25 -1.31 -27.77
N ARG A 642 -15.71 -0.08 -27.45
CA ARG A 642 -16.55 0.73 -28.33
C ARG A 642 -15.83 1.17 -29.61
N TRP A 643 -14.51 1.32 -29.59
CA TRP A 643 -13.71 1.70 -30.76
C TRP A 643 -12.65 0.66 -31.15
N ARG A 644 -12.40 -0.35 -30.31
CA ARG A 644 -11.44 -1.45 -30.57
C ARG A 644 -12.12 -2.80 -30.80
N GLY A 645 -13.43 -2.91 -30.57
CA GLY A 645 -14.18 -4.18 -30.58
C GLY A 645 -14.00 -4.98 -29.29
N GLU A 646 -14.75 -6.07 -29.16
CA GLU A 646 -14.56 -7.05 -28.08
C GLU A 646 -13.22 -7.77 -28.22
N LEU A 647 -12.67 -8.26 -27.10
CA LEU A 647 -11.51 -9.17 -27.14
C LEU A 647 -11.96 -10.49 -27.76
N GLU A 648 -11.42 -10.83 -28.94
CA GLU A 648 -11.81 -12.04 -29.69
C GLU A 648 -11.16 -13.31 -29.11
N ASP A 649 -10.04 -13.17 -28.40
CA ASP A 649 -9.27 -14.23 -27.75
C ASP A 649 -8.90 -13.83 -26.30
N ALA A 650 -7.98 -14.57 -25.68
CA ALA A 650 -7.47 -14.30 -24.32
C ALA A 650 -6.62 -13.02 -24.24
N GLY A 651 -6.47 -12.27 -25.33
CA GLY A 651 -5.65 -11.07 -25.41
C GLY A 651 -4.20 -11.37 -25.79
N LYS A 652 -3.38 -10.32 -25.72
CA LYS A 652 -1.94 -10.39 -26.03
C LYS A 652 -1.10 -9.80 -24.92
N LEU A 653 -0.02 -10.50 -24.58
CA LEU A 653 0.95 -10.12 -23.58
C LEU A 653 2.31 -9.84 -24.23
N GLU A 654 2.99 -8.83 -23.70
CA GLU A 654 4.42 -8.61 -23.90
C GLU A 654 5.09 -8.66 -22.53
N ILE A 655 5.98 -9.65 -22.36
CA ILE A 655 6.79 -9.85 -21.16
C ILE A 655 8.08 -9.05 -21.34
N HIS A 656 8.37 -8.15 -20.41
CA HIS A 656 9.60 -7.37 -20.40
C HIS A 656 10.53 -7.92 -19.33
N ALA A 657 11.65 -8.50 -19.76
CA ALA A 657 12.62 -9.14 -18.87
C ALA A 657 13.97 -8.45 -19.00
N TRP A 658 14.54 -8.02 -17.87
CA TRP A 658 15.76 -7.22 -17.82
C TRP A 658 16.84 -7.97 -17.04
N ALA A 659 17.72 -8.68 -17.75
CA ALA A 659 18.70 -9.56 -17.11
C ALA A 659 19.67 -8.79 -16.21
N GLY A 660 19.97 -9.39 -15.05
CA GLY A 660 20.97 -8.86 -14.14
C GLY A 660 22.41 -9.21 -14.52
N VAL A 661 23.32 -8.97 -13.57
CA VAL A 661 24.73 -9.39 -13.67
C VAL A 661 24.85 -10.93 -13.55
N PRO A 662 25.96 -11.55 -13.98
CA PRO A 662 26.17 -12.97 -13.77
C PRO A 662 26.01 -13.37 -12.28
N GLY A 663 25.32 -14.48 -12.02
CA GLY A 663 24.97 -14.96 -10.68
C GLY A 663 23.66 -14.37 -10.11
N SER A 664 22.93 -13.56 -10.87
CA SER A 664 21.66 -12.99 -10.43
C SER A 664 20.44 -13.74 -10.99
N GLY A 665 19.34 -13.63 -10.27
CA GLY A 665 18.03 -14.07 -10.72
C GLY A 665 16.91 -13.26 -10.09
N THR A 666 15.74 -13.31 -10.71
CA THR A 666 14.52 -12.64 -10.25
C THR A 666 13.29 -13.44 -10.64
N ARG A 667 12.18 -13.16 -9.97
CA ARG A 667 10.91 -13.82 -10.18
C ARG A 667 9.78 -12.79 -10.27
N PHE A 668 8.83 -13.08 -11.14
CA PHE A 668 7.54 -12.41 -11.19
C PHE A 668 6.43 -13.45 -11.13
N THR A 669 5.38 -13.17 -10.37
CA THR A 669 4.18 -14.01 -10.36
C THR A 669 3.08 -13.26 -11.08
N TYR A 670 2.70 -13.76 -12.25
CA TYR A 670 1.62 -13.25 -13.07
C TYR A 670 0.30 -13.84 -12.60
N VAL A 671 -0.71 -13.01 -12.35
CA VAL A 671 -2.07 -13.48 -12.08
C VAL A 671 -2.81 -13.49 -13.42
N ASP A 672 -2.98 -14.68 -13.97
CA ASP A 672 -3.52 -14.88 -15.32
C ASP A 672 -5.05 -14.72 -15.30
N TYR A 673 -5.50 -13.49 -15.57
CA TYR A 673 -6.92 -13.14 -15.60
C TYR A 673 -7.72 -13.98 -16.59
N ALA A 674 -7.15 -14.29 -17.76
CA ALA A 674 -7.82 -15.10 -18.77
C ALA A 674 -7.93 -16.57 -18.33
N ASP A 675 -7.08 -17.01 -17.40
CA ASP A 675 -7.08 -18.35 -16.82
C ASP A 675 -7.71 -18.43 -15.42
N GLY A 676 -8.74 -17.60 -15.16
CA GLY A 676 -9.46 -17.61 -13.88
C GLY A 676 -8.58 -17.22 -12.70
N ASP A 677 -7.70 -16.24 -12.90
CA ASP A 677 -6.78 -15.66 -11.92
C ASP A 677 -5.73 -16.65 -11.37
N ARG A 678 -5.41 -17.70 -12.10
CA ARG A 678 -4.35 -18.64 -11.66
C ARG A 678 -2.99 -17.93 -11.66
N GLU A 679 -2.27 -18.05 -10.54
CA GLU A 679 -0.90 -17.57 -10.43
C GLU A 679 0.04 -18.39 -11.32
N LYS A 680 0.82 -17.70 -12.17
CA LYS A 680 1.82 -18.25 -13.08
C LYS A 680 3.18 -17.69 -12.73
N ARG A 681 4.17 -18.55 -12.60
CA ARG A 681 5.54 -18.19 -12.25
C ARG A 681 6.35 -17.86 -13.50
N MET A 682 7.01 -16.71 -13.46
CA MET A 682 8.03 -16.30 -14.41
C MET A 682 9.37 -16.15 -13.68
N GLU A 683 10.43 -16.75 -14.21
CA GLU A 683 11.78 -16.72 -13.63
C GLU A 683 12.78 -16.24 -14.68
N LEU A 684 13.66 -15.34 -14.28
CA LEU A 684 14.76 -14.83 -15.08
C LEU A 684 16.06 -15.07 -14.32
N GLY A 685 17.07 -15.64 -14.97
CA GLY A 685 18.38 -15.90 -14.38
C GLY A 685 19.51 -15.64 -15.35
N HIS A 686 20.68 -15.26 -14.83
CA HIS A 686 21.89 -15.07 -15.61
C HIS A 686 23.05 -15.83 -14.96
N GLU A 687 23.45 -16.95 -15.55
CA GLU A 687 24.51 -17.82 -15.01
C GLU A 687 25.33 -18.44 -16.13
N ASN A 688 26.64 -18.65 -15.90
CA ASN A 688 27.52 -19.40 -16.80
C ASN A 688 27.48 -18.95 -18.27
N GLY A 689 27.43 -17.63 -18.51
CA GLY A 689 27.34 -17.05 -19.85
C GLY A 689 25.97 -17.26 -20.52
N ARG A 690 24.94 -17.60 -19.76
CA ARG A 690 23.58 -17.85 -20.27
C ARG A 690 22.56 -16.98 -19.54
N VAL A 691 21.67 -16.36 -20.31
CA VAL A 691 20.47 -15.72 -19.78
C VAL A 691 19.29 -16.66 -20.02
N THR A 692 18.61 -17.06 -18.96
CA THR A 692 17.47 -17.98 -19.03
C THR A 692 16.20 -17.28 -18.59
N PHE A 693 15.12 -17.51 -19.32
CA PHE A 693 13.77 -17.12 -18.93
C PHE A 693 12.87 -18.35 -18.94
N ARG A 694 12.06 -18.51 -17.90
CA ARG A 694 11.07 -19.58 -17.78
C ARG A 694 9.72 -18.98 -17.44
N SER A 695 8.67 -19.51 -18.06
CA SER A 695 7.28 -19.20 -17.67
C SER A 695 6.45 -20.47 -17.65
N GLU A 696 5.55 -20.56 -16.66
CA GLU A 696 4.42 -21.49 -16.71
C GLU A 696 3.48 -21.17 -17.89
N PRO A 697 2.62 -22.11 -18.32
CA PRO A 697 1.70 -21.89 -19.43
C PRO A 697 0.77 -20.69 -19.19
N LEU A 698 0.75 -19.78 -20.17
CA LEU A 698 -0.09 -18.59 -20.22
C LEU A 698 -1.29 -18.82 -21.14
N GLU A 699 -2.47 -18.32 -20.78
CA GLU A 699 -3.66 -18.44 -21.62
C GLU A 699 -3.63 -17.49 -22.82
N ALA A 700 -3.15 -16.26 -22.60
CA ALA A 700 -2.95 -15.26 -23.65
C ALA A 700 -1.72 -15.57 -24.54
N ASP A 701 -1.78 -15.11 -25.80
CA ASP A 701 -0.61 -15.11 -26.68
C ASP A 701 0.45 -14.18 -26.09
N ALA A 702 1.68 -14.68 -25.95
CA ALA A 702 2.77 -13.92 -25.35
C ALA A 702 3.97 -13.76 -26.29
N SER A 703 4.58 -12.59 -26.25
CA SER A 703 5.94 -12.32 -26.72
C SER A 703 6.83 -11.89 -25.55
N ILE A 704 8.14 -11.93 -25.75
CA ILE A 704 9.12 -11.44 -24.78
C ILE A 704 10.06 -10.42 -25.42
N ALA A 705 10.32 -9.36 -24.67
CA ALA A 705 11.40 -8.41 -24.86
C ALA A 705 12.43 -8.66 -23.75
N LEU A 706 13.48 -9.42 -24.07
CA LEU A 706 14.53 -9.81 -23.12
C LEU A 706 15.79 -8.98 -23.37
N ARG A 707 16.10 -8.07 -22.43
CA ARG A 707 17.36 -7.33 -22.46
C ARG A 707 18.49 -8.15 -21.86
N CYS A 708 19.61 -8.24 -22.57
CA CYS A 708 20.82 -8.95 -22.14
C CYS A 708 22.08 -8.07 -22.29
N PRO A 709 23.16 -8.32 -21.53
CA PRO A 709 24.37 -7.50 -21.52
C PRO A 709 25.29 -7.78 -22.72
N GLY A 710 24.73 -7.79 -23.93
CA GLY A 710 25.45 -8.09 -25.17
C GLY A 710 24.55 -8.77 -26.20
N LYS A 711 25.12 -9.03 -27.39
CA LYS A 711 24.45 -9.83 -28.42
C LYS A 711 24.57 -11.31 -28.06
N PRO A 712 23.48 -12.09 -28.06
CA PRO A 712 23.58 -13.53 -27.93
C PRO A 712 24.19 -14.19 -29.18
N ALA A 713 25.01 -15.22 -28.96
CA ALA A 713 25.52 -16.08 -30.03
C ALA A 713 24.42 -17.02 -30.56
N ALA A 714 23.51 -17.46 -29.68
CA ALA A 714 22.41 -18.36 -30.02
C ALA A 714 21.22 -18.20 -29.06
N ALA A 715 20.03 -18.53 -29.54
CA ALA A 715 18.82 -18.64 -28.74
C ALA A 715 18.20 -20.03 -28.91
N THR A 716 17.71 -20.60 -27.81
CA THR A 716 16.88 -21.82 -27.85
C THR A 716 15.58 -21.60 -27.11
N LEU A 717 14.49 -22.09 -27.68
CA LEU A 717 13.16 -22.16 -27.06
C LEU A 717 12.80 -23.65 -26.88
N ASP A 718 12.60 -24.07 -25.64
CA ASP A 718 12.34 -25.46 -25.26
C ASP A 718 13.39 -26.44 -25.81
N GLY A 719 14.65 -26.01 -25.80
CA GLY A 719 15.80 -26.78 -26.28
C GLY A 719 15.97 -26.81 -27.80
N ARG A 720 15.10 -26.14 -28.57
CA ARG A 720 15.21 -26.03 -30.03
C ARG A 720 15.79 -24.69 -30.41
N ALA A 721 16.76 -24.67 -31.33
CA ALA A 721 17.29 -23.43 -31.86
C ALA A 721 16.19 -22.62 -32.55
N VAL A 722 16.11 -21.32 -32.24
CA VAL A 722 15.14 -20.40 -32.82
C VAL A 722 15.85 -19.16 -33.38
N PRO A 723 15.40 -18.61 -34.52
CA PRO A 723 15.84 -17.29 -34.94
C PRO A 723 15.34 -16.25 -33.96
N PHE A 724 16.08 -15.15 -33.79
CA PHE A 724 15.70 -14.04 -32.92
C PHE A 724 16.04 -12.70 -33.56
N GLU A 725 15.24 -11.69 -33.23
CA GLU A 725 15.56 -10.30 -33.56
C GLU A 725 16.37 -9.70 -32.40
N TYR A 726 17.46 -9.02 -32.73
CA TYR A 726 18.30 -8.32 -31.75
C TYR A 726 18.50 -6.87 -32.17
N ASP A 727 18.08 -5.96 -31.31
CA ASP A 727 18.39 -4.54 -31.44
C ASP A 727 19.68 -4.24 -30.67
N ALA A 728 20.75 -3.91 -31.40
CA ALA A 728 22.05 -3.60 -30.82
C ALA A 728 22.08 -2.31 -30.00
N ALA A 729 21.19 -1.34 -30.28
CA ALA A 729 21.14 -0.09 -29.54
C ALA A 729 20.54 -0.29 -28.14
N SER A 730 19.38 -0.95 -28.07
CA SER A 730 18.71 -1.25 -26.79
C SER A 730 19.21 -2.52 -26.10
N GLN A 731 19.95 -3.37 -26.82
CA GLN A 731 20.38 -4.70 -26.41
C GLN A 731 19.22 -5.64 -26.06
N ILE A 732 18.10 -5.53 -26.79
CA ILE A 732 16.89 -6.30 -26.56
C ILE A 732 16.75 -7.39 -27.62
N VAL A 733 16.47 -8.59 -27.16
CA VAL A 733 16.04 -9.72 -27.98
C VAL A 733 14.52 -9.81 -27.97
N ARG A 734 13.89 -9.96 -29.14
CA ARG A 734 12.44 -10.12 -29.27
C ARG A 734 12.08 -11.46 -29.88
N LEU A 735 11.15 -12.15 -29.21
CA LEU A 735 10.72 -13.50 -29.59
C LEU A 735 9.23 -13.73 -29.26
N PRO A 736 8.45 -14.38 -30.13
CA PRO A 736 7.16 -14.95 -29.74
C PRO A 736 7.39 -16.19 -28.85
N LEU A 737 6.59 -16.34 -27.80
CA LEU A 737 6.67 -17.48 -26.87
C LEU A 737 5.60 -18.55 -27.15
N GLY A 738 4.52 -18.19 -27.85
CA GLY A 738 3.39 -19.07 -28.16
C GLY A 738 2.45 -19.29 -26.96
N ALA A 739 1.15 -19.43 -27.23
CA ALA A 739 0.14 -19.61 -26.17
C ALA A 739 0.09 -21.04 -25.61
N ARG A 740 -0.43 -21.16 -24.38
CA ARG A 740 -0.90 -22.40 -23.74
C ARG A 740 0.16 -23.48 -23.55
N ARG A 741 1.45 -23.11 -23.52
CA ARG A 741 2.55 -24.00 -23.16
C ARG A 741 3.53 -23.27 -22.25
N GLY A 742 4.12 -24.01 -21.32
CA GLY A 742 5.23 -23.49 -20.54
C GLY A 742 6.43 -23.31 -21.47
N VAL A 743 7.21 -22.27 -21.24
CA VAL A 743 8.35 -21.93 -22.10
C VAL A 743 9.64 -21.88 -21.30
N ARG A 744 10.71 -22.38 -21.92
CA ARG A 744 12.08 -22.18 -21.48
C ARG A 744 12.88 -21.55 -22.61
N LEU A 745 13.14 -20.26 -22.48
CA LEU A 745 14.04 -19.50 -23.35
C LEU A 745 15.44 -19.50 -22.73
N GLU A 746 16.45 -19.76 -23.56
CA GLU A 746 17.85 -19.68 -23.17
C GLU A 746 18.64 -18.96 -24.25
N LEU A 747 19.30 -17.86 -23.86
CA LEU A 747 20.22 -17.09 -24.68
C LEU A 747 21.65 -17.43 -24.25
N VAL A 748 22.48 -17.87 -25.20
CA VAL A 748 23.91 -18.06 -24.98
C VAL A 748 24.61 -16.76 -25.34
N MET A 749 25.26 -16.13 -24.36
CA MET A 749 25.98 -14.87 -24.57
C MET A 749 27.31 -15.13 -25.28
N GLU A 750 27.74 -14.18 -26.12
CA GLU A 750 29.06 -14.18 -26.77
C GLU A 750 30.21 -14.02 -25.77
#